data_AF-I2E016-F1
#
_entry.id   AF-I2E016-F1
#
_cell.length_a   1.000
_cell.length_b   1.000
_cell.length_c   1.000
_cell.angle_alpha   90.00
_cell.angle_beta   90.00
_cell.angle_gamma   90.00
#
_symmetry.space_group_name_H-M   'P 1'
#
loop_
_entity.id
_entity.type
_entity.pdbx_description
1 polymer ?
#
loop_
_entity_poly.entity_id
_entity_poly.type
_entity_poly.pdbx_seq_one_letter_code
_entity_poly.pdbx_strand_id
1 'polypeptide(L)'
;MSAAVEAARGSALDRLLDRLPGSGWLVTAPLAACAALALYFVCTVPLDDAGQLAFATCCLAGALAIRRVNGRYATLVMIVLSVVATGRYMFWRLTETLVWSHPLDAAWGALLVAAEVYAAAVLLLGYFQTAWPLGRKPLPLPASRADWPSVDVFIPTYNEPLSVVKPTIYAALALDYPADKLSIHVLDDGRRPEFRDFCEAVGVHWTIRDHNRYAKAGNLNEALKSTHGEYVAIFDCDHVPTRSFLQLCLGWFIRDPKLSMLQTPHHFFSADPFERNLGIFRKVPNEGELFYGLVQDGNDLWNATFFCGSCALLRRSMVEEIGGIATETVTEDAHTALKLHRHGYTTAYLAIPQAAGLATESLTGHIGQRIRWARGMTQIFRIDNPLFGRGLTLGQRLCYLNAMMHFFYGIPRLVFLTAPLSFLFFGAHVIHASATMLALYALPHVVHATLTNSRMQSRFRHSFWAEVYEAVLASYIALPTLLALVNPRLGTFNVTAKGGRIDRGYFDWAISKPYLSLVILNAFGLAMGALHIALNRGVGSEVQTTAFNLAWTTYNLLILGLAVAAANERRQVRESHRVAARIPVMLRFGNGRTLACETLDYSEGGIGVAVPEDARVPDGEQVTVSLFRGVDEYAFPGTIEYAEPGRLGIRFETLSQQQEFDLVSSTFARADAWIDWTAGRRPDSPPHAFLHLATVGIRGLLRVIARLYGDLRGGRGYHGGRSGKGDAADTITKK
;
A
#
# COMPACT_ATOMS: atom_id res chain seq x y z
N MET A 1 -1.47 -23.52 -12.07
CA MET A 1 -2.79 -23.35 -12.71
C MET A 1 -3.95 -24.15 -12.07
N SER A 2 -3.76 -25.21 -11.26
CA SER A 2 -4.91 -26.02 -10.78
C SER A 2 -5.66 -25.47 -9.56
N ALA A 3 -4.99 -24.86 -8.57
CA ALA A 3 -5.65 -24.34 -7.36
C ALA A 3 -6.51 -23.08 -7.61
N ALA A 4 -6.19 -22.29 -8.63
CA ALA A 4 -6.96 -21.09 -9.01
C ALA A 4 -8.24 -21.43 -9.77
N VAL A 5 -8.23 -22.55 -10.52
CA VAL A 5 -9.41 -23.07 -11.23
C VAL A 5 -10.37 -23.77 -10.26
N GLU A 6 -9.86 -24.41 -9.21
CA GLU A 6 -10.68 -24.97 -8.12
C GLU A 6 -11.33 -23.89 -7.25
N ALA A 7 -10.62 -22.78 -6.95
CA ALA A 7 -11.19 -21.65 -6.24
C ALA A 7 -12.29 -20.91 -7.03
N ALA A 8 -12.29 -21.03 -8.36
CA ALA A 8 -13.33 -20.47 -9.24
C ALA A 8 -14.61 -21.31 -9.27
N ARG A 9 -14.55 -22.59 -8.87
CA ARG A 9 -15.74 -23.42 -8.66
C ARG A 9 -16.22 -23.18 -7.24
N GLY A 10 -17.09 -22.18 -7.07
CA GLY A 10 -17.75 -21.87 -5.79
C GLY A 10 -18.24 -23.14 -5.07
N SER A 11 -18.26 -23.10 -3.73
CA SER A 11 -18.61 -24.26 -2.91
C SER A 11 -19.98 -24.84 -3.29
N ALA A 12 -20.29 -26.09 -2.92
CA ALA A 12 -21.61 -26.66 -3.17
C ALA A 12 -22.73 -25.80 -2.54
N LEU A 13 -22.42 -25.11 -1.45
CA LEU A 13 -23.29 -24.15 -0.77
C LEU A 13 -23.44 -22.86 -1.58
N ASP A 14 -22.37 -22.37 -2.20
CA ASP A 14 -22.40 -21.19 -3.07
C ASP A 14 -23.36 -21.43 -4.25
N ARG A 15 -23.25 -22.60 -4.90
CA ARG A 15 -24.13 -22.99 -6.02
C ARG A 15 -25.59 -23.18 -5.63
N LEU A 16 -25.86 -23.57 -4.38
CA LEU A 16 -27.23 -23.72 -3.86
C LEU A 16 -27.87 -22.35 -3.64
N LEU A 17 -27.12 -21.41 -3.06
CA LEU A 17 -27.59 -20.06 -2.77
C LEU A 17 -27.78 -19.23 -4.05
N ASP A 18 -26.90 -19.38 -5.04
CA ASP A 18 -27.01 -18.70 -6.35
C ASP A 18 -28.26 -19.13 -7.16
N ARG A 19 -28.86 -20.28 -6.83
CA ARG A 19 -30.09 -20.78 -7.46
C ARG A 19 -31.36 -20.22 -6.84
N LEU A 20 -31.25 -19.52 -5.70
CA LEU A 20 -32.41 -18.88 -5.09
C LEU A 20 -32.81 -17.67 -5.94
N PRO A 21 -34.10 -17.52 -6.30
CA PRO A 21 -34.55 -16.42 -7.14
C PRO A 21 -34.22 -15.08 -6.49
N GLY A 22 -33.59 -14.19 -7.27
CA GLY A 22 -33.25 -12.83 -6.87
C GLY A 22 -34.52 -12.06 -6.51
N SER A 23 -34.74 -11.88 -5.22
CA SER A 23 -35.95 -11.28 -4.72
C SER A 23 -35.82 -9.75 -4.83
N GLY A 24 -36.74 -9.08 -5.53
CA GLY A 24 -36.72 -7.63 -5.71
C GLY A 24 -36.72 -6.85 -4.39
N TRP A 25 -36.62 -5.51 -4.45
CA TRP A 25 -36.51 -4.64 -3.27
C TRP A 25 -37.59 -4.90 -2.20
N LEU A 26 -38.77 -5.36 -2.61
CA LEU A 26 -39.90 -5.75 -1.75
C LEU A 26 -39.61 -6.92 -0.81
N VAL A 27 -38.60 -7.74 -1.09
CA VAL A 27 -38.20 -8.88 -0.26
C VAL A 27 -36.87 -8.61 0.45
N THR A 28 -35.94 -7.93 -0.23
CA THR A 28 -34.64 -7.60 0.39
C THR A 28 -34.77 -6.56 1.50
N ALA A 29 -35.67 -5.57 1.37
CA ALA A 29 -35.84 -4.55 2.41
C ALA A 29 -36.43 -5.14 3.72
N PRO A 30 -37.51 -5.95 3.70
CA PRO A 30 -37.97 -6.64 4.92
C PRO A 30 -36.93 -7.57 5.52
N LEU A 31 -36.19 -8.33 4.71
CA LEU A 31 -35.12 -9.21 5.21
C LEU A 31 -33.99 -8.42 5.86
N ALA A 32 -33.56 -7.31 5.25
CA ALA A 32 -32.56 -6.43 5.83
C ALA A 32 -33.04 -5.81 7.15
N ALA A 33 -34.31 -5.39 7.22
CA ALA A 33 -34.90 -4.88 8.46
C ALA A 33 -34.96 -5.96 9.56
N CYS A 34 -35.37 -7.19 9.23
CA CYS A 34 -35.37 -8.31 10.16
C CYS A 34 -33.95 -8.64 10.64
N ALA A 35 -32.97 -8.65 9.74
CA ALA A 35 -31.56 -8.87 10.09
C ALA A 35 -31.01 -7.76 11.00
N ALA A 36 -31.35 -6.50 10.74
CA ALA A 36 -30.97 -5.37 11.58
C ALA A 36 -31.60 -5.45 12.98
N LEU A 37 -32.89 -5.83 13.07
CA LEU A 37 -33.58 -6.06 14.34
C LEU A 37 -32.98 -7.23 15.12
N ALA A 38 -32.68 -8.34 14.45
CA ALA A 38 -32.01 -9.48 15.06
C ALA A 38 -30.61 -9.11 15.56
N LEU A 39 -29.83 -8.37 14.77
CA LEU A 39 -28.52 -7.87 15.18
C LEU A 39 -28.63 -6.93 16.38
N TYR A 40 -29.60 -6.00 16.39
CA TYR A 40 -29.85 -5.13 17.53
C TYR A 40 -30.13 -5.96 18.79
N PHE A 41 -31.06 -6.91 18.72
CA PHE A 41 -31.40 -7.78 19.86
C PHE A 41 -30.17 -8.57 20.35
N VAL A 42 -29.44 -9.21 19.44
CA VAL A 42 -28.23 -9.97 19.80
C VAL A 42 -27.16 -9.05 20.40
N CYS A 43 -27.07 -7.78 20.01
CA CYS A 43 -26.11 -6.84 20.58
C CYS A 43 -26.51 -6.31 21.96
N THR A 44 -27.81 -6.12 22.22
CA THR A 44 -28.31 -5.43 23.43
C THR A 44 -28.82 -6.35 24.52
N VAL A 45 -29.06 -7.63 24.26
CA VAL A 45 -29.54 -8.57 25.29
C VAL A 45 -28.50 -8.69 26.41
N PRO A 46 -28.90 -8.38 27.66
CA PRO A 46 -28.04 -8.55 28.82
C PRO A 46 -27.85 -10.03 29.10
N LEU A 47 -26.60 -10.44 29.31
CA LEU A 47 -26.23 -11.79 29.70
C LEU A 47 -25.41 -11.71 30.98
N ASP A 48 -25.60 -12.68 31.87
CA ASP A 48 -24.68 -12.88 32.98
C ASP A 48 -23.30 -13.38 32.46
N ASP A 49 -22.30 -13.40 33.33
CA ASP A 49 -20.92 -13.78 32.95
C ASP A 49 -20.87 -15.16 32.28
N ALA A 50 -21.63 -16.13 32.79
CA ALA A 50 -21.70 -17.47 32.24
C ALA A 50 -22.37 -17.50 30.85
N GLY A 51 -23.49 -16.79 30.68
CA GLY A 51 -24.19 -16.67 29.41
C GLY A 51 -23.34 -15.97 28.36
N GLN A 52 -22.65 -14.88 28.71
CA GLN A 52 -21.75 -14.16 27.82
C GLN A 52 -20.54 -15.02 27.42
N LEU A 53 -19.96 -15.77 28.36
CA LEU A 53 -18.87 -16.70 28.06
C LEU A 53 -19.32 -17.81 27.11
N ALA A 54 -20.49 -18.40 27.35
CA ALA A 54 -21.06 -19.43 26.49
C ALA A 54 -21.33 -18.89 25.08
N PHE A 55 -21.92 -17.69 24.98
CA PHE A 55 -22.16 -17.01 23.72
C PHE A 55 -20.86 -16.74 22.94
N ALA A 56 -19.88 -16.14 23.59
CA ALA A 56 -18.58 -15.84 22.99
C ALA A 56 -17.87 -17.11 22.50
N THR A 57 -17.91 -18.17 23.30
CA THR A 57 -17.30 -19.47 22.98
C THR A 57 -17.99 -20.14 21.80
N CYS A 58 -19.33 -20.12 21.74
CA CYS A 58 -20.10 -20.66 20.61
C CYS A 58 -19.82 -19.89 19.31
N CYS A 59 -19.80 -18.56 19.38
CA CYS A 59 -19.45 -17.71 18.24
C CYS A 59 -18.03 -18.00 17.74
N LEU A 60 -17.06 -18.14 18.65
CA LEU A 60 -15.68 -18.44 18.30
C LEU A 60 -15.54 -19.84 17.70
N ALA A 61 -16.17 -20.86 18.29
CA ALA A 61 -16.19 -22.22 17.76
C ALA A 61 -16.79 -22.25 16.34
N GLY A 62 -17.90 -21.53 16.14
CA GLY A 62 -18.52 -21.36 14.82
C GLY A 62 -17.58 -20.70 13.83
N ALA A 63 -16.93 -19.59 14.20
CA ALA A 63 -15.97 -18.90 13.35
C ALA A 63 -14.77 -19.79 12.98
N LEU A 64 -14.23 -20.58 13.93
CA LEU A 64 -13.13 -21.51 13.69
C LEU A 64 -13.53 -22.67 12.78
N ALA A 65 -14.76 -23.17 12.89
CA ALA A 65 -15.31 -24.21 12.01
C ALA A 65 -15.49 -23.66 10.58
N ILE A 66 -16.16 -22.51 10.44
CA ILE A 66 -16.45 -21.86 9.16
C ILE A 66 -15.16 -21.41 8.46
N ARG A 67 -14.14 -21.00 9.22
CA ARG A 67 -12.82 -20.63 8.67
C ARG A 67 -12.20 -21.73 7.81
N ARG A 68 -12.53 -23.00 8.02
CA ARG A 68 -12.02 -24.13 7.23
C ARG A 68 -12.80 -24.35 5.92
N VAL A 69 -13.99 -23.75 5.79
CA VAL A 69 -14.83 -23.87 4.60
C VAL A 69 -14.30 -22.93 3.52
N ASN A 70 -14.17 -23.43 2.29
CA ASN A 70 -13.83 -22.62 1.12
C ASN A 70 -15.09 -21.94 0.56
N GLY A 71 -14.94 -20.75 -0.03
CA GLY A 71 -16.04 -20.02 -0.66
C GLY A 71 -16.29 -18.64 -0.07
N ARG A 72 -17.03 -17.83 -0.82
CA ARG A 72 -17.30 -16.41 -0.49
C ARG A 72 -18.32 -16.27 0.64
N TYR A 73 -19.34 -17.13 0.67
CA TYR A 73 -20.36 -17.10 1.73
C TYR A 73 -19.78 -17.42 3.11
N ALA A 74 -18.82 -18.34 3.21
CA ALA A 74 -18.12 -18.60 4.47
C ALA A 74 -17.43 -17.34 5.03
N THR A 75 -16.85 -16.51 4.14
CA THR A 75 -16.28 -15.21 4.53
C THR A 75 -17.36 -14.24 5.01
N LEU A 76 -18.50 -14.16 4.32
CA LEU A 76 -19.63 -13.32 4.76
C LEU A 76 -20.16 -13.73 6.14
N VAL A 77 -20.29 -15.02 6.43
CA VAL A 77 -20.72 -15.48 7.76
C VAL A 77 -19.71 -15.11 8.83
N MET A 78 -18.40 -15.22 8.55
CA MET A 78 -17.37 -14.74 9.49
C MET A 78 -17.45 -13.23 9.73
N ILE A 79 -17.72 -12.43 8.68
CA ILE A 79 -18.01 -11.00 8.81
C ILE A 79 -19.18 -10.78 9.76
N VAL A 80 -20.31 -11.48 9.56
CA VAL A 80 -21.49 -11.34 10.44
C VAL A 80 -21.14 -11.69 11.90
N LEU A 81 -20.43 -12.79 12.15
CA LEU A 81 -19.99 -13.15 13.50
C LEU A 81 -19.07 -12.08 14.11
N SER A 82 -18.19 -11.48 13.31
CA SER A 82 -17.33 -10.37 13.74
C SER A 82 -18.12 -9.11 14.05
N VAL A 83 -19.10 -8.75 13.22
CA VAL A 83 -20.01 -7.62 13.45
C VAL A 83 -20.82 -7.83 14.72
N VAL A 84 -21.30 -9.04 14.99
CA VAL A 84 -22.02 -9.39 16.21
C VAL A 84 -21.14 -9.26 17.45
N ALA A 85 -19.93 -9.82 17.44
CA ALA A 85 -18.99 -9.71 18.55
C ALA A 85 -18.59 -8.24 18.82
N THR A 86 -18.33 -7.48 17.74
CA THR A 86 -18.03 -6.05 17.80
C THR A 86 -19.21 -5.24 18.32
N GLY A 87 -20.42 -5.52 17.85
CA GLY A 87 -21.63 -4.83 18.27
C GLY A 87 -21.94 -5.04 19.75
N ARG A 88 -21.81 -6.28 20.25
CA ARG A 88 -21.93 -6.58 21.69
C ARG A 88 -20.86 -5.86 22.52
N TYR A 89 -19.61 -5.88 22.07
CA TYR A 89 -18.52 -5.15 22.73
C TYR A 89 -18.80 -3.64 22.79
N MET A 90 -19.18 -3.03 21.65
CA MET A 90 -19.43 -1.60 21.58
C MET A 90 -20.66 -1.19 22.39
N PHE A 91 -21.72 -2.01 22.42
CA PHE A 91 -22.88 -1.76 23.26
C PHE A 91 -22.47 -1.72 24.74
N TRP A 92 -21.83 -2.79 25.23
CA TRP A 92 -21.30 -2.86 26.60
C TRP A 92 -20.37 -1.70 26.94
N ARG A 93 -19.41 -1.40 26.03
CA ARG A 93 -18.45 -0.30 26.20
C ARG A 93 -19.14 1.05 26.35
N LEU A 94 -20.17 1.33 25.55
CA LEU A 94 -20.88 2.61 25.55
C LEU A 94 -21.87 2.75 26.73
N THR A 95 -22.45 1.66 27.22
CA THR A 95 -23.52 1.72 28.24
C THR A 95 -23.05 1.48 29.66
N GLU A 96 -22.01 0.67 29.87
CA GLU A 96 -21.68 0.17 31.22
C GLU A 96 -20.32 0.63 31.76
N THR A 97 -19.43 1.13 30.91
CA THR A 97 -18.01 1.32 31.30
C THR A 97 -17.56 2.78 31.45
N LEU A 98 -18.44 3.74 31.15
CA LEU A 98 -18.17 5.18 31.26
C LEU A 98 -18.78 5.76 32.53
N VAL A 99 -17.96 6.45 33.33
CA VAL A 99 -18.39 7.13 34.55
C VAL A 99 -18.10 8.63 34.43
N TRP A 100 -19.13 9.44 34.61
CA TRP A 100 -19.07 10.89 34.45
C TRP A 100 -18.78 11.66 35.76
N SER A 101 -18.81 10.96 36.91
CA SER A 101 -18.63 11.59 38.22
C SER A 101 -17.19 12.02 38.49
N HIS A 102 -16.21 11.42 37.83
CA HIS A 102 -14.79 11.77 37.96
C HIS A 102 -14.29 12.42 36.66
N PRO A 103 -13.96 13.74 36.66
CA PRO A 103 -13.64 14.45 35.42
C PRO A 103 -12.46 13.87 34.64
N LEU A 104 -11.44 13.36 35.34
CA LEU A 104 -10.26 12.76 34.72
C LEU A 104 -10.61 11.44 34.02
N ASP A 105 -11.34 10.56 34.71
CA ASP A 105 -11.83 9.28 34.17
C ASP A 105 -12.77 9.52 32.99
N ALA A 106 -13.68 10.49 33.12
CA ALA A 106 -14.60 10.87 32.06
C ALA A 106 -13.89 11.39 30.81
N ALA A 107 -12.86 12.24 30.96
CA ALA A 107 -12.12 12.80 29.84
C ALA A 107 -11.31 11.74 29.09
N TRP A 108 -10.51 10.93 29.81
CA TRP A 108 -9.74 9.85 29.20
C TRP A 108 -10.65 8.73 28.67
N GLY A 109 -11.71 8.40 29.41
CA GLY A 109 -12.74 7.42 29.04
C GLY A 109 -13.41 7.79 27.74
N ALA A 110 -13.89 9.03 27.61
CA ALA A 110 -14.50 9.54 26.38
C ALA A 110 -13.51 9.55 25.21
N LEU A 111 -12.25 9.91 25.45
CA LEU A 111 -11.21 9.90 24.41
C LEU A 111 -10.93 8.49 23.89
N LEU A 112 -10.80 7.49 24.79
CA LEU A 112 -10.61 6.10 24.41
C LEU A 112 -11.83 5.57 23.66
N VAL A 113 -13.05 5.79 24.19
CA VAL A 113 -14.28 5.36 23.51
C VAL A 113 -14.43 5.98 22.13
N ALA A 114 -14.08 7.27 21.95
CA ALA A 114 -14.12 7.91 20.63
C ALA A 114 -13.15 7.23 19.64
N ALA A 115 -11.95 6.86 20.08
CA ALA A 115 -10.99 6.10 19.28
C ALA A 115 -11.50 4.70 18.92
N GLU A 116 -12.17 4.02 19.86
CA GLU A 116 -12.78 2.69 19.65
C GLU A 116 -13.98 2.75 18.71
N VAL A 117 -14.87 3.74 18.85
CA VAL A 117 -15.99 3.98 17.93
C VAL A 117 -15.46 4.24 16.51
N TYR A 118 -14.41 5.05 16.37
CA TYR A 118 -13.76 5.24 15.08
C TYR A 118 -13.22 3.91 14.51
N ALA A 119 -12.51 3.12 15.32
CA ALA A 119 -11.95 1.85 14.88
C ALA A 119 -13.05 0.85 14.46
N ALA A 120 -14.14 0.78 15.22
CA ALA A 120 -15.31 -0.02 14.89
C ALA A 120 -15.97 0.46 13.58
N ALA A 121 -16.12 1.77 13.38
CA ALA A 121 -16.67 2.32 12.14
C ALA A 121 -15.81 1.97 10.92
N VAL A 122 -14.49 2.12 11.00
CA VAL A 122 -13.56 1.74 9.92
C VAL A 122 -13.57 0.24 9.66
N LEU A 123 -13.69 -0.58 10.71
CA LEU A 123 -13.83 -2.04 10.58
C LEU A 123 -15.10 -2.41 9.78
N LEU A 124 -16.25 -1.84 10.15
CA LEU A 124 -17.52 -2.09 9.48
C LEU A 124 -17.51 -1.61 8.03
N LEU A 125 -16.96 -0.42 7.77
CA LEU A 125 -16.79 0.12 6.42
C LEU A 125 -15.84 -0.75 5.58
N GLY A 126 -14.75 -1.24 6.17
CA GLY A 126 -13.81 -2.16 5.54
C GLY A 126 -14.47 -3.49 5.16
N TYR A 127 -15.30 -4.05 6.05
CA TYR A 127 -16.09 -5.25 5.74
C TYR A 127 -17.09 -5.01 4.61
N PHE A 128 -17.83 -3.89 4.64
CA PHE A 128 -18.74 -3.52 3.55
C PHE A 128 -18.00 -3.41 2.21
N GLN A 129 -16.89 -2.69 2.20
CA GLN A 129 -16.09 -2.43 1.01
C GLN A 129 -15.51 -3.72 0.41
N THR A 130 -15.09 -4.67 1.24
CA THR A 130 -14.36 -5.88 0.79
C THR A 130 -15.18 -7.17 0.95
N ALA A 131 -16.49 -7.06 1.15
CA ALA A 131 -17.39 -8.20 1.33
C ALA A 131 -17.38 -9.15 0.13
N TRP A 132 -17.27 -8.61 -1.08
CA TRP A 132 -17.37 -9.39 -2.32
C TRP A 132 -16.50 -8.81 -3.46
N PRO A 133 -15.16 -8.95 -3.39
CA PRO A 133 -14.27 -8.48 -4.45
C PRO A 133 -14.67 -9.05 -5.81
N LEU A 134 -14.74 -8.19 -6.83
CA LEU A 134 -15.37 -8.54 -8.11
C LEU A 134 -14.50 -9.52 -8.92
N GLY A 135 -13.19 -9.32 -8.91
CA GLY A 135 -12.21 -10.20 -9.55
C GLY A 135 -12.32 -10.19 -11.08
N ARG A 136 -12.45 -9.00 -11.69
CA ARG A 136 -12.59 -8.84 -13.15
C ARG A 136 -11.51 -9.60 -13.91
N LYS A 137 -11.90 -10.13 -15.07
CA LYS A 137 -10.99 -10.75 -16.03
C LYS A 137 -10.77 -9.82 -17.23
N PRO A 138 -9.61 -9.89 -17.88
CA PRO A 138 -9.40 -9.16 -19.14
C PRO A 138 -10.48 -9.54 -20.16
N LEU A 139 -10.88 -8.56 -20.96
CA LEU A 139 -11.77 -8.79 -22.10
C LEU A 139 -10.96 -8.60 -23.39
N PRO A 140 -11.18 -9.46 -24.39
CA PRO A 140 -10.48 -9.32 -25.66
C PRO A 140 -10.91 -8.03 -26.36
N LEU A 141 -9.96 -7.40 -27.04
CA LEU A 141 -10.23 -6.37 -28.03
C LEU A 141 -10.88 -6.98 -29.29
N PRO A 142 -11.50 -6.15 -30.15
CA PRO A 142 -11.96 -6.58 -31.47
C PRO A 142 -10.85 -7.30 -32.23
N ALA A 143 -11.22 -8.32 -33.02
CA ALA A 143 -10.26 -9.13 -33.76
C ALA A 143 -9.46 -8.31 -34.78
N SER A 144 -10.10 -7.32 -35.40
CA SER A 144 -9.44 -6.38 -36.30
C SER A 144 -8.76 -5.26 -35.52
N ARG A 145 -7.45 -5.10 -35.74
CA ARG A 145 -6.67 -3.96 -35.18
C ARG A 145 -7.12 -2.61 -35.75
N ALA A 146 -7.78 -2.60 -36.89
CA ALA A 146 -8.35 -1.38 -37.47
C ALA A 146 -9.49 -0.80 -36.61
N ASP A 147 -10.13 -1.61 -35.77
CA ASP A 147 -11.21 -1.17 -34.88
C ASP A 147 -10.71 -0.79 -33.47
N TRP A 148 -9.41 -0.90 -33.22
CA TRP A 148 -8.82 -0.52 -31.94
C TRP A 148 -8.81 1.01 -31.81
N PRO A 149 -9.06 1.58 -30.63
CA PRO A 149 -9.10 3.03 -30.47
C PRO A 149 -7.70 3.66 -30.47
N SER A 150 -7.60 4.98 -30.65
CA SER A 150 -6.33 5.70 -30.46
C SER A 150 -6.03 5.93 -28.98
N VAL A 151 -4.75 5.91 -28.61
CA VAL A 151 -4.29 6.09 -27.23
C VAL A 151 -3.10 7.03 -27.18
N ASP A 152 -3.19 8.04 -26.31
CA ASP A 152 -2.03 8.83 -25.88
C ASP A 152 -1.47 8.26 -24.57
N VAL A 153 -0.16 8.03 -24.52
CA VAL A 153 0.56 7.61 -23.31
C VAL A 153 1.27 8.82 -22.71
N PHE A 154 0.89 9.20 -21.49
CA PHE A 154 1.46 10.32 -20.77
C PHE A 154 2.42 9.84 -19.69
N ILE A 155 3.66 10.32 -19.76
CA ILE A 155 4.74 10.07 -18.79
C ILE A 155 5.17 11.41 -18.19
N PRO A 156 4.53 11.90 -17.11
CA PRO A 156 4.92 13.14 -16.47
C PRO A 156 6.19 13.00 -15.64
N THR A 157 7.07 13.98 -15.73
CA THR A 157 8.30 14.08 -14.94
C THR A 157 8.58 15.53 -14.55
N TYR A 158 9.28 15.72 -13.43
CA TYR A 158 9.63 17.03 -12.89
C TYR A 158 11.12 17.18 -12.64
N ASN A 159 11.68 16.35 -11.75
CA ASN A 159 13.08 16.42 -11.32
C ASN A 159 13.79 15.05 -11.36
N GLU A 160 13.11 14.01 -11.80
CA GLU A 160 13.66 12.66 -11.86
C GLU A 160 14.70 12.56 -12.98
N PRO A 161 15.90 12.01 -12.71
CA PRO A 161 16.96 11.95 -13.71
C PRO A 161 16.55 11.09 -14.90
N LEU A 162 17.10 11.38 -16.09
CA LEU A 162 16.78 10.64 -17.31
C LEU A 162 16.98 9.13 -17.15
N SER A 163 17.98 8.69 -16.38
CA SER A 163 18.21 7.27 -16.09
C SER A 163 17.02 6.57 -15.41
N VAL A 164 16.21 7.29 -14.63
CA VAL A 164 15.00 6.73 -14.00
C VAL A 164 13.80 6.72 -14.95
N VAL A 165 13.72 7.70 -15.85
CA VAL A 165 12.56 7.86 -16.76
C VAL A 165 12.70 7.03 -18.03
N LYS A 166 13.94 6.83 -18.49
CA LYS A 166 14.30 6.12 -19.71
C LYS A 166 13.72 4.69 -19.80
N PRO A 167 13.76 3.84 -18.75
CA PRO A 167 13.12 2.52 -18.79
C PRO A 167 11.62 2.58 -19.07
N THR A 168 10.92 3.56 -18.48
CA THR A 168 9.47 3.74 -18.69
C THR A 168 9.16 4.16 -20.12
N ILE A 169 9.97 5.04 -20.72
CA ILE A 169 9.82 5.46 -22.13
C ILE A 169 10.03 4.25 -23.07
N TYR A 170 11.09 3.46 -22.85
CA TYR A 170 11.33 2.27 -23.67
C TYR A 170 10.24 1.21 -23.53
N ALA A 171 9.73 1.00 -22.32
CA ALA A 171 8.62 0.08 -22.11
C ALA A 171 7.32 0.57 -22.76
N ALA A 172 7.06 1.88 -22.78
CA ALA A 172 5.94 2.46 -23.52
C ALA A 172 6.08 2.26 -25.03
N LEU A 173 7.31 2.41 -25.58
CA LEU A 173 7.61 2.10 -26.98
C LEU A 173 7.44 0.61 -27.31
N ALA A 174 7.56 -0.28 -26.31
CA ALA A 174 7.39 -1.72 -26.46
C ALA A 174 5.93 -2.20 -26.33
N LEU A 175 4.95 -1.31 -26.17
CA LEU A 175 3.53 -1.67 -26.08
C LEU A 175 3.06 -2.38 -27.36
N ASP A 176 2.30 -3.47 -27.19
CA ASP A 176 1.75 -4.24 -28.31
C ASP A 176 0.51 -3.56 -28.89
N TYR A 177 0.73 -2.46 -29.63
CA TYR A 177 -0.33 -1.64 -30.21
C TYR A 177 0.04 -1.11 -31.61
N PRO A 178 -0.93 -0.84 -32.50
CA PRO A 178 -0.65 -0.23 -33.80
C PRO A 178 0.02 1.15 -33.64
N ALA A 179 1.13 1.36 -34.34
CA ALA A 179 1.93 2.58 -34.25
C ALA A 179 1.17 3.84 -34.70
N ASP A 180 0.24 3.70 -35.65
CA ASP A 180 -0.63 4.78 -36.14
C ASP A 180 -1.70 5.20 -35.12
N LYS A 181 -1.86 4.43 -34.04
CA LYS A 181 -2.87 4.65 -32.99
C LYS A 181 -2.28 4.88 -31.61
N LEU A 182 -0.95 4.91 -31.50
CA LEU A 182 -0.24 5.08 -30.25
C LEU A 182 0.64 6.33 -30.36
N SER A 183 0.42 7.29 -29.46
CA SER A 183 1.26 8.47 -29.32
C SER A 183 1.84 8.53 -27.92
N ILE A 184 3.16 8.69 -27.78
CA ILE A 184 3.83 8.70 -26.48
C ILE A 184 4.35 10.11 -26.20
N HIS A 185 3.94 10.67 -25.06
CA HIS A 185 4.27 12.02 -24.63
C HIS A 185 4.98 12.02 -23.28
N VAL A 186 6.22 12.49 -23.28
CA VAL A 186 6.99 12.78 -22.07
C VAL A 186 6.68 14.21 -21.65
N LEU A 187 5.97 14.35 -20.54
CA LEU A 187 5.48 15.65 -20.06
C LEU A 187 6.47 16.22 -19.03
N ASP A 188 7.39 17.07 -19.47
CA ASP A 188 8.54 17.51 -18.68
C ASP A 188 8.36 18.92 -18.09
N ASP A 189 7.90 18.99 -16.83
CA ASP A 189 7.80 20.25 -16.08
C ASP A 189 9.17 20.81 -15.65
N GLY A 190 10.24 20.03 -15.81
CA GLY A 190 11.63 20.44 -15.57
C GLY A 190 12.25 21.22 -16.73
N ARG A 191 11.67 21.13 -17.95
CA ARG A 191 12.17 21.78 -19.18
C ARG A 191 13.63 21.46 -19.46
N ARG A 192 13.98 20.18 -19.39
CA ARG A 192 15.35 19.68 -19.41
C ARG A 192 15.81 19.33 -20.84
N PRO A 193 16.88 19.97 -21.36
CA PRO A 193 17.37 19.71 -22.73
C PRO A 193 17.72 18.25 -22.98
N GLU A 194 18.28 17.53 -21.99
CA GLU A 194 18.63 16.13 -22.14
C GLU A 194 17.41 15.22 -22.40
N PHE A 195 16.22 15.62 -21.93
CA PHE A 195 14.97 14.91 -22.24
C PHE A 195 14.51 15.17 -23.66
N ARG A 196 14.64 16.40 -24.16
CA ARG A 196 14.32 16.73 -25.56
C ARG A 196 15.16 15.88 -26.51
N ASP A 197 16.48 15.91 -26.32
CA ASP A 197 17.43 15.26 -27.21
C ASP A 197 17.22 13.72 -27.18
N PHE A 198 16.93 13.16 -26.00
CA PHE A 198 16.58 11.74 -25.89
C PHE A 198 15.24 11.39 -26.56
N CYS A 199 14.19 12.20 -26.34
CA CYS A 199 12.87 11.97 -26.92
C CYS A 199 12.90 12.03 -28.46
N GLU A 200 13.64 12.99 -29.02
CA GLU A 200 13.86 13.11 -30.47
C GLU A 200 14.58 11.87 -31.02
N ALA A 201 15.62 11.38 -30.32
CA ALA A 201 16.38 10.22 -30.73
C ALA A 201 15.55 8.91 -30.74
N VAL A 202 14.58 8.75 -29.83
CA VAL A 202 13.72 7.55 -29.77
C VAL A 202 12.36 7.72 -30.45
N GLY A 203 12.07 8.90 -31.01
CA GLY A 203 10.82 9.17 -31.74
C GLY A 203 9.58 9.32 -30.85
N VAL A 204 9.70 9.89 -29.66
CA VAL A 204 8.55 10.22 -28.78
C VAL A 204 8.40 11.73 -28.61
N HIS A 205 7.20 12.20 -28.24
CA HIS A 205 6.93 13.62 -28.10
C HIS A 205 7.44 14.16 -26.76
N TRP A 206 8.33 15.16 -26.81
CA TRP A 206 8.69 15.97 -25.65
C TRP A 206 7.73 17.14 -25.51
N THR A 207 6.90 17.11 -24.46
CA THR A 207 5.86 18.12 -24.22
C THR A 207 6.22 18.92 -22.96
N ILE A 208 6.26 20.24 -23.08
CA ILE A 208 6.57 21.16 -21.98
C ILE A 208 5.50 22.26 -21.89
N ARG A 209 5.51 22.97 -20.77
CA ARG A 209 4.71 24.18 -20.55
C ARG A 209 5.56 25.28 -19.92
N ASP A 210 5.11 26.53 -20.05
CA ASP A 210 5.81 27.74 -19.59
C ASP A 210 5.67 28.03 -18.08
N HIS A 211 4.84 27.26 -17.36
CA HIS A 211 4.55 27.45 -15.94
C HIS A 211 4.39 26.13 -15.19
N ASN A 212 4.53 26.13 -13.86
CA ASN A 212 4.38 24.93 -13.02
C ASN A 212 3.11 24.93 -12.14
N ARG A 213 2.03 25.58 -12.61
CA ARG A 213 0.76 25.63 -11.86
C ARG A 213 0.12 24.24 -11.74
N TYR A 214 -0.39 23.93 -10.55
CA TYR A 214 -1.09 22.68 -10.25
C TYR A 214 -0.26 21.39 -10.45
N ALA A 215 1.08 21.49 -10.42
CA ALA A 215 1.99 20.34 -10.48
C ALA A 215 1.60 19.33 -11.59
N LYS A 216 1.58 18.03 -11.27
CA LYS A 216 1.24 16.94 -12.20
C LYS A 216 -0.13 17.09 -12.85
N ALA A 217 -1.16 17.45 -12.09
CA ALA A 217 -2.51 17.67 -12.63
C ALA A 217 -2.52 18.72 -13.74
N GLY A 218 -1.84 19.85 -13.50
CA GLY A 218 -1.71 20.90 -14.48
C GLY A 218 -0.90 20.47 -15.70
N ASN A 219 0.13 19.63 -15.52
CA ASN A 219 0.95 19.12 -16.61
C ASN A 219 0.12 18.20 -17.54
N LEU A 220 -0.64 17.28 -16.95
CA LEU A 220 -1.59 16.41 -17.67
C LEU A 220 -2.66 17.24 -18.41
N ASN A 221 -3.22 18.27 -17.77
CA ASN A 221 -4.23 19.13 -18.40
C ASN A 221 -3.69 19.98 -19.55
N GLU A 222 -2.44 20.45 -19.49
CA GLU A 222 -1.84 21.13 -20.66
C GLU A 222 -1.64 20.15 -21.81
N ALA A 223 -1.18 18.93 -21.53
CA ALA A 223 -1.03 17.89 -22.55
C ALA A 223 -2.37 17.50 -23.20
N LEU A 224 -3.46 17.41 -22.41
CA LEU A 224 -4.79 17.11 -22.95
C LEU A 224 -5.22 18.12 -24.03
N LYS A 225 -4.81 19.39 -23.95
CA LYS A 225 -5.19 20.41 -24.94
C LYS A 225 -4.52 20.25 -26.30
N SER A 226 -3.36 19.61 -26.36
CA SER A 226 -2.52 19.50 -27.56
C SER A 226 -2.44 18.09 -28.15
N THR A 227 -3.22 17.15 -27.62
CA THR A 227 -3.21 15.72 -27.99
C THR A 227 -4.63 15.23 -28.28
N HIS A 228 -4.77 14.12 -29.01
CA HIS A 228 -6.05 13.77 -29.67
C HIS A 228 -6.44 12.29 -29.58
N GLY A 229 -5.72 11.46 -28.83
CA GLY A 229 -6.07 10.05 -28.60
C GLY A 229 -7.41 9.90 -27.87
N GLU A 230 -8.23 8.92 -28.25
CA GLU A 230 -9.54 8.68 -27.62
C GLU A 230 -9.40 8.31 -26.13
N TYR A 231 -8.32 7.61 -25.79
CA TYR A 231 -7.97 7.25 -24.42
C TYR A 231 -6.60 7.80 -24.04
N VAL A 232 -6.40 8.00 -22.73
CA VAL A 232 -5.14 8.47 -22.16
C VAL A 232 -4.64 7.46 -21.14
N ALA A 233 -3.48 6.87 -21.41
CA ALA A 233 -2.77 6.01 -20.46
C ALA A 233 -1.79 6.88 -19.66
N ILE A 234 -1.82 6.79 -18.33
CA ILE A 234 -0.95 7.60 -17.47
C ILE A 234 -0.02 6.67 -16.69
N PHE A 235 1.28 6.89 -16.83
CA PHE A 235 2.32 6.23 -16.05
C PHE A 235 3.20 7.28 -15.40
N ASP A 236 3.40 7.23 -14.08
CA ASP A 236 4.50 8.00 -13.47
C ASP A 236 5.82 7.63 -14.15
N CYS A 237 6.77 8.56 -14.16
CA CYS A 237 8.06 8.41 -14.81
C CYS A 237 8.85 7.15 -14.41
N ASP A 238 8.60 6.58 -13.23
CA ASP A 238 9.24 5.38 -12.71
C ASP A 238 8.41 4.09 -12.88
N HIS A 239 7.17 4.16 -13.37
CA HIS A 239 6.30 2.98 -13.56
C HIS A 239 6.45 2.39 -14.96
N VAL A 240 7.28 1.36 -15.07
CA VAL A 240 7.60 0.66 -16.32
C VAL A 240 6.43 -0.25 -16.74
N PRO A 241 5.67 0.05 -17.81
CA PRO A 241 4.54 -0.77 -18.24
C PRO A 241 4.97 -2.11 -18.85
N THR A 242 4.09 -3.11 -18.78
CA THR A 242 4.22 -4.33 -19.58
C THR A 242 3.62 -4.10 -20.96
N ARG A 243 4.17 -4.77 -21.98
CA ARG A 243 3.73 -4.64 -23.37
C ARG A 243 2.24 -4.94 -23.59
N SER A 244 1.63 -5.73 -22.71
CA SER A 244 0.23 -6.13 -22.76
C SER A 244 -0.76 -5.12 -22.16
N PHE A 245 -0.29 -4.04 -21.52
CA PHE A 245 -1.12 -3.12 -20.73
C PHE A 245 -2.40 -2.68 -21.47
N LEU A 246 -2.26 -2.14 -22.70
CA LEU A 246 -3.39 -1.62 -23.46
C LEU A 246 -4.38 -2.71 -23.86
N GLN A 247 -3.88 -3.88 -24.29
CA GLN A 247 -4.74 -4.99 -24.72
C GLN A 247 -5.56 -5.57 -23.56
N LEU A 248 -5.00 -5.64 -22.36
CA LEU A 248 -5.74 -6.16 -21.20
C LEU A 248 -6.79 -5.17 -20.67
N CYS A 249 -6.58 -3.87 -20.88
CA CYS A 249 -7.44 -2.83 -20.30
C CYS A 249 -8.57 -2.40 -21.25
N LEU A 250 -8.29 -2.15 -22.53
CA LEU A 250 -9.22 -1.48 -23.44
C LEU A 250 -10.50 -2.26 -23.75
N GLY A 251 -10.49 -3.60 -23.67
CA GLY A 251 -11.69 -4.41 -23.93
C GLY A 251 -12.89 -4.04 -23.03
N TRP A 252 -12.63 -3.54 -21.82
CA TRP A 252 -13.69 -3.09 -20.91
C TRP A 252 -14.36 -1.79 -21.33
N PHE A 253 -13.63 -0.86 -21.95
CA PHE A 253 -14.19 0.40 -22.44
C PHE A 253 -15.12 0.22 -23.63
N ILE A 254 -14.88 -0.82 -24.42
CA ILE A 254 -15.75 -1.19 -25.54
C ILE A 254 -17.04 -1.84 -25.02
N ARG A 255 -16.93 -2.67 -23.99
CA ARG A 255 -18.08 -3.33 -23.36
C ARG A 255 -18.99 -2.35 -22.62
N ASP A 256 -18.39 -1.41 -21.89
CA ASP A 256 -19.12 -0.41 -21.09
C ASP A 256 -18.86 0.99 -21.63
N PRO A 257 -19.79 1.55 -22.43
CA PRO A 257 -19.68 2.90 -22.96
C PRO A 257 -19.62 3.99 -21.89
N LYS A 258 -20.04 3.71 -20.64
CA LYS A 258 -19.96 4.66 -19.52
C LYS A 258 -18.65 4.56 -18.73
N LEU A 259 -17.78 3.62 -19.08
CA LEU A 259 -16.49 3.45 -18.42
C LEU A 259 -15.60 4.65 -18.74
N SER A 260 -15.32 5.43 -17.71
CA SER A 260 -14.44 6.61 -17.79
C SER A 260 -13.00 6.29 -17.44
N MET A 261 -12.77 5.27 -16.61
CA MET A 261 -11.43 4.95 -16.14
C MET A 261 -11.29 3.48 -15.74
N LEU A 262 -10.14 2.88 -16.08
CA LEU A 262 -9.71 1.59 -15.60
C LEU A 262 -8.35 1.71 -14.90
N GLN A 263 -8.28 1.23 -13.67
CA GLN A 263 -7.07 1.23 -12.84
C GLN A 263 -6.48 -0.19 -12.76
N THR A 264 -5.15 -0.29 -12.85
CA THR A 264 -4.38 -1.52 -12.56
C THR A 264 -3.56 -1.35 -11.26
N PRO A 265 -3.04 -2.41 -10.61
CA PRO A 265 -2.25 -2.30 -9.39
C PRO A 265 -1.00 -1.44 -9.56
N HIS A 266 -0.65 -0.65 -8.55
CA HIS A 266 0.74 -0.18 -8.42
C HIS A 266 1.56 -1.32 -7.84
N HIS A 267 2.43 -1.88 -8.67
CA HIS A 267 3.40 -2.85 -8.25
C HIS A 267 4.76 -2.18 -8.08
N PHE A 268 5.50 -2.53 -7.03
CA PHE A 268 6.85 -2.01 -6.80
C PHE A 268 7.83 -3.16 -6.78
N PHE A 269 8.87 -3.08 -7.62
CA PHE A 269 9.92 -4.10 -7.69
C PHE A 269 11.11 -3.80 -6.77
N SER A 270 11.17 -2.59 -6.20
CA SER A 270 12.09 -2.23 -5.12
C SER A 270 11.43 -2.32 -3.73
N ALA A 271 12.25 -2.56 -2.71
CA ALA A 271 11.80 -2.64 -1.33
C ALA A 271 11.48 -1.25 -0.77
N ASP A 272 10.34 -1.11 -0.09
CA ASP A 272 10.08 0.09 0.69
C ASP A 272 10.99 0.18 1.93
N PRO A 273 11.06 1.34 2.62
CA PRO A 273 11.95 1.51 3.76
C PRO A 273 11.66 0.55 4.92
N PHE A 274 10.40 0.19 5.17
CA PHE A 274 10.06 -0.80 6.19
C PHE A 274 10.58 -2.18 5.79
N GLU A 275 10.33 -2.59 4.54
CA GLU A 275 10.77 -3.86 4.00
C GLU A 275 12.29 -4.03 4.07
N ARG A 276 13.01 -2.98 3.68
CA ARG A 276 14.48 -2.93 3.70
C ARG A 276 15.02 -2.90 5.12
N ASN A 277 14.56 -1.96 5.95
CA ASN A 277 15.15 -1.70 7.26
C ASN A 277 14.85 -2.83 8.26
N LEU A 278 13.69 -3.47 8.14
CA LEU A 278 13.31 -4.64 8.94
C LEU A 278 13.77 -5.97 8.30
N GLY A 279 14.16 -5.98 7.02
CA GLY A 279 14.66 -7.18 6.32
C GLY A 279 13.55 -8.19 6.02
N ILE A 280 12.37 -7.68 5.65
CA ILE A 280 11.16 -8.44 5.39
C ILE A 280 10.72 -8.41 3.91
N PHE A 281 11.50 -7.75 3.03
CA PHE A 281 11.24 -7.69 1.59
C PHE A 281 10.94 -9.08 0.99
N ARG A 282 9.86 -9.16 0.21
CA ARG A 282 9.31 -10.40 -0.41
C ARG A 282 8.81 -11.48 0.56
N LYS A 283 8.99 -11.30 1.88
CA LYS A 283 8.50 -12.25 2.90
C LYS A 283 7.16 -11.82 3.49
N VAL A 284 7.04 -10.53 3.77
CA VAL A 284 5.82 -9.90 4.30
C VAL A 284 5.28 -8.97 3.20
N PRO A 285 3.97 -8.96 2.92
CA PRO A 285 3.38 -8.02 1.98
C PRO A 285 3.65 -6.57 2.40
N ASN A 286 3.96 -5.70 1.45
CA ASN A 286 4.20 -4.29 1.72
C ASN A 286 2.89 -3.54 2.07
N GLU A 287 3.01 -2.25 2.40
CA GLU A 287 1.85 -1.46 2.82
C GLU A 287 0.80 -1.24 1.73
N GLY A 288 1.23 -1.01 0.49
CA GLY A 288 0.31 -0.77 -0.64
C GLY A 288 -0.41 -2.02 -1.13
N GLU A 289 0.12 -3.22 -0.87
CA GLU A 289 -0.44 -4.49 -1.38
C GLU A 289 -1.88 -4.74 -0.89
N LEU A 290 -2.25 -4.31 0.33
CA LEU A 290 -3.63 -4.42 0.80
C LEU A 290 -4.59 -3.60 -0.07
N PHE A 291 -4.19 -2.36 -0.38
CA PHE A 291 -5.03 -1.42 -1.11
C PHE A 291 -5.24 -1.87 -2.56
N TYR A 292 -4.15 -2.18 -3.27
CA TYR A 292 -4.23 -2.64 -4.65
C TYR A 292 -4.68 -4.10 -4.78
N GLY A 293 -4.44 -4.94 -3.78
CA GLY A 293 -4.83 -6.35 -3.83
C GLY A 293 -6.32 -6.59 -3.59
N LEU A 294 -6.82 -6.11 -2.45
CA LEU A 294 -8.18 -6.42 -1.99
C LEU A 294 -9.11 -5.22 -2.04
N VAL A 295 -8.64 -4.03 -1.63
CA VAL A 295 -9.51 -2.88 -1.40
C VAL A 295 -10.02 -2.30 -2.73
N GLN A 296 -9.17 -2.15 -3.74
CA GLN A 296 -9.57 -1.67 -5.06
C GLN A 296 -10.51 -2.64 -5.80
N ASP A 297 -10.29 -3.95 -5.66
CA ASP A 297 -11.19 -4.97 -6.21
C ASP A 297 -12.54 -5.02 -5.44
N GLY A 298 -12.51 -4.69 -4.14
CA GLY A 298 -13.71 -4.44 -3.35
C GLY A 298 -14.45 -3.17 -3.77
N ASN A 299 -13.73 -2.09 -4.07
CA ASN A 299 -14.32 -0.85 -4.59
C ASN A 299 -15.01 -1.04 -5.94
N ASP A 300 -14.46 -1.90 -6.79
CA ASP A 300 -15.00 -2.19 -8.12
C ASP A 300 -16.41 -2.81 -8.06
N LEU A 301 -16.70 -3.61 -7.02
CA LEU A 301 -18.06 -4.10 -6.74
C LEU A 301 -19.07 -2.95 -6.65
N TRP A 302 -18.64 -1.84 -6.03
CA TRP A 302 -19.48 -0.69 -5.74
C TRP A 302 -19.38 0.41 -6.81
N ASN A 303 -18.74 0.14 -7.96
CA ASN A 303 -18.43 1.15 -8.98
C ASN A 303 -17.73 2.37 -8.36
N ALA A 304 -16.72 2.12 -7.54
CA ALA A 304 -16.03 3.13 -6.73
C ALA A 304 -14.49 3.02 -6.84
N THR A 305 -13.98 2.42 -7.92
CA THR A 305 -12.53 2.27 -8.13
C THR A 305 -11.88 3.65 -8.22
N PHE A 306 -10.81 3.84 -7.45
CA PHE A 306 -10.07 5.10 -7.46
C PHE A 306 -9.07 5.15 -8.61
N PHE A 307 -8.92 6.33 -9.21
CA PHE A 307 -7.74 6.69 -9.96
C PHE A 307 -6.60 6.95 -8.98
N CYS A 308 -5.46 6.29 -9.17
CA CYS A 308 -4.28 6.39 -8.31
C CYS A 308 -3.11 7.13 -8.98
N GLY A 309 -3.39 7.98 -9.96
CA GLY A 309 -2.39 8.85 -10.60
C GLY A 309 -1.50 8.16 -11.63
N SER A 310 -1.34 6.84 -11.59
CA SER A 310 -0.49 6.06 -12.50
C SER A 310 -1.10 4.68 -12.75
N CYS A 311 -0.63 3.96 -13.77
CA CYS A 311 -1.07 2.62 -14.15
C CYS A 311 -2.57 2.57 -14.46
N ALA A 312 -3.08 3.62 -15.11
CA ALA A 312 -4.50 3.79 -15.40
C ALA A 312 -4.74 4.23 -16.83
N LEU A 313 -5.90 3.87 -17.35
CA LEU A 313 -6.41 4.32 -18.64
C LEU A 313 -7.67 5.14 -18.41
N LEU A 314 -7.79 6.30 -19.05
CA LEU A 314 -8.93 7.19 -18.94
C LEU A 314 -9.53 7.44 -20.32
N ARG A 315 -10.86 7.57 -20.40
CA ARG A 315 -11.54 8.03 -21.61
C ARG A 315 -11.47 9.55 -21.67
N ARG A 316 -10.82 10.08 -22.70
CA ARG A 316 -10.55 11.52 -22.84
C ARG A 316 -11.82 12.37 -22.75
N SER A 317 -12.84 12.03 -23.53
CA SER A 317 -14.07 12.83 -23.62
C SER A 317 -14.75 13.04 -22.26
N MET A 318 -14.76 12.04 -21.39
CA MET A 318 -15.35 12.12 -20.06
C MET A 318 -14.47 12.91 -19.08
N VAL A 319 -13.14 12.82 -19.23
CA VAL A 319 -12.21 13.65 -18.46
C VAL A 319 -12.35 15.12 -18.85
N GLU A 320 -12.48 15.43 -20.14
CA GLU A 320 -12.70 16.79 -20.63
C GLU A 320 -14.04 17.37 -20.15
N GLU A 321 -15.10 16.56 -20.10
CA GLU A 321 -16.42 17.00 -19.61
C GLU A 321 -16.39 17.44 -18.14
N ILE A 322 -15.58 16.80 -17.29
CA ILE A 322 -15.43 17.20 -15.89
C ILE A 322 -14.42 18.36 -15.69
N GLY A 323 -13.92 18.94 -16.79
CA GLY A 323 -12.96 20.05 -16.79
C GLY A 323 -11.49 19.61 -16.70
N GLY A 324 -11.18 18.36 -17.03
CA GLY A 324 -9.84 17.78 -16.96
C GLY A 324 -9.54 17.06 -15.64
N ILE A 325 -8.27 16.77 -15.41
CA ILE A 325 -7.75 16.27 -14.13
C ILE A 325 -7.96 17.34 -13.05
N ALA A 326 -8.49 16.95 -11.89
CA ALA A 326 -8.80 17.86 -10.80
C ALA A 326 -7.57 18.61 -10.29
N THR A 327 -7.72 19.87 -9.88
CA THR A 327 -6.58 20.72 -9.44
C THR A 327 -6.79 21.33 -8.05
N GLU A 328 -7.94 21.07 -7.43
CA GLU A 328 -8.37 21.70 -6.19
C GLU A 328 -7.71 21.11 -4.94
N THR A 329 -7.18 19.90 -5.03
CA THR A 329 -6.55 19.18 -3.92
C THR A 329 -5.18 18.65 -4.32
N VAL A 330 -4.35 18.27 -3.34
CA VAL A 330 -3.01 17.70 -3.60
C VAL A 330 -3.04 16.22 -4.02
N THR A 331 -4.23 15.62 -4.08
CA THR A 331 -4.51 14.26 -4.55
C THR A 331 -5.47 14.37 -5.73
N GLU A 332 -4.95 14.90 -6.84
CA GLU A 332 -5.70 15.17 -8.05
C GLU A 332 -6.39 13.93 -8.60
N ASP A 333 -5.76 12.79 -8.40
CA ASP A 333 -6.13 11.50 -8.94
C ASP A 333 -7.45 11.01 -8.33
N ALA A 334 -7.48 10.83 -7.01
CA ALA A 334 -8.66 10.40 -6.28
C ALA A 334 -9.82 11.42 -6.44
N HIS A 335 -9.50 12.71 -6.53
CA HIS A 335 -10.51 13.75 -6.75
C HIS A 335 -11.09 13.69 -8.17
N THR A 336 -10.27 13.40 -9.18
CA THR A 336 -10.74 13.18 -10.56
C THR A 336 -11.71 12.00 -10.62
N ALA A 337 -11.38 10.88 -9.99
CA ALA A 337 -12.28 9.73 -9.92
C ALA A 337 -13.62 10.08 -9.24
N LEU A 338 -13.59 10.88 -8.17
CA LEU A 338 -14.82 11.34 -7.50
C LEU A 338 -15.69 12.17 -8.43
N LYS A 339 -15.10 13.08 -9.21
CA LYS A 339 -15.82 13.91 -10.18
C LYS A 339 -16.45 13.06 -11.29
N LEU A 340 -15.71 12.09 -11.84
CA LEU A 340 -16.23 11.15 -12.84
C LEU A 340 -17.45 10.38 -12.32
N HIS A 341 -17.37 9.83 -11.11
CA HIS A 341 -18.51 9.14 -10.50
C HIS A 341 -19.73 10.04 -10.31
N ARG A 342 -19.52 11.32 -9.96
CA ARG A 342 -20.62 12.29 -9.79
C ARG A 342 -21.32 12.66 -11.09
N HIS A 343 -20.63 12.58 -12.21
CA HIS A 343 -21.22 12.69 -13.54
C HIS A 343 -21.94 11.39 -13.98
N GLY A 344 -21.98 10.37 -13.12
CA GLY A 344 -22.65 9.10 -13.40
C GLY A 344 -21.83 8.14 -14.27
N TYR A 345 -20.54 8.41 -14.45
CA TYR A 345 -19.61 7.52 -15.13
C TYR A 345 -19.22 6.32 -14.26
N THR A 346 -18.82 5.24 -14.93
CA THR A 346 -18.37 4.01 -14.28
C THR A 346 -16.85 3.94 -14.25
N THR A 347 -16.32 3.21 -13.27
CA THR A 347 -14.90 2.89 -13.16
C THR A 347 -14.72 1.39 -13.02
N ALA A 348 -13.53 0.90 -13.37
CA ALA A 348 -13.19 -0.51 -13.27
C ALA A 348 -11.80 -0.73 -12.68
N TYR A 349 -11.64 -1.85 -12.00
CA TYR A 349 -10.35 -2.33 -11.52
C TYR A 349 -9.98 -3.65 -12.19
N LEU A 350 -8.76 -3.75 -12.71
CA LEU A 350 -8.21 -5.01 -13.17
C LEU A 350 -7.05 -5.41 -12.27
N ALA A 351 -7.26 -6.39 -11.38
CA ALA A 351 -6.29 -6.83 -10.38
C ALA A 351 -5.12 -7.67 -10.97
N ILE A 352 -4.50 -7.16 -12.04
CA ILE A 352 -3.34 -7.75 -12.73
C ILE A 352 -2.27 -6.67 -12.82
N PRO A 353 -1.10 -6.83 -12.18
CA PRO A 353 0.01 -5.90 -12.34
C PRO A 353 0.41 -5.77 -13.81
N GLN A 354 0.33 -4.56 -14.36
CA GLN A 354 0.69 -4.26 -15.76
C GLN A 354 1.70 -3.11 -15.87
N ALA A 355 2.23 -2.64 -14.74
CA ALA A 355 3.38 -1.76 -14.66
C ALA A 355 4.03 -1.93 -13.29
N ALA A 356 5.33 -1.68 -13.21
CA ALA A 356 6.06 -1.77 -11.96
C ALA A 356 6.94 -0.54 -11.74
N GLY A 357 6.87 0.04 -10.55
CA GLY A 357 7.57 1.25 -10.16
C GLY A 357 8.62 1.08 -9.07
N LEU A 358 9.21 2.20 -8.67
CA LEU A 358 10.17 2.28 -7.57
C LEU A 358 9.47 2.72 -6.28
N ALA A 359 9.62 1.93 -5.22
CA ALA A 359 9.24 2.34 -3.87
C ALA A 359 10.14 3.50 -3.40
N THR A 360 9.65 4.24 -2.40
CA THR A 360 10.41 5.34 -1.78
C THR A 360 11.74 4.89 -1.19
N GLU A 361 12.81 5.63 -1.46
CA GLU A 361 14.15 5.22 -1.08
C GLU A 361 14.48 5.44 0.40
N SER A 362 13.76 6.32 1.12
CA SER A 362 14.00 6.60 2.54
C SER A 362 12.70 6.67 3.32
N LEU A 363 12.76 6.40 4.62
CA LEU A 363 11.63 6.48 5.54
C LEU A 363 11.07 7.91 5.58
N THR A 364 11.93 8.92 5.56
CA THR A 364 11.52 10.33 5.49
C THR A 364 10.74 10.62 4.20
N GLY A 365 11.20 10.12 3.04
CA GLY A 365 10.45 10.20 1.78
C GLY A 365 9.10 9.49 1.84
N HIS A 366 9.07 8.30 2.45
CA HIS A 366 7.85 7.50 2.64
C HIS A 366 6.81 8.23 3.51
N ILE A 367 7.22 8.77 4.65
CA ILE A 367 6.38 9.57 5.54
C ILE A 367 5.88 10.82 4.81
N GLY A 368 6.75 11.52 4.08
CA GLY A 368 6.38 12.69 3.29
C GLY A 368 5.27 12.40 2.25
N GLN A 369 5.33 11.25 1.58
CA GLN A 369 4.26 10.82 0.67
C GLN A 369 2.94 10.60 1.42
N ARG A 370 2.95 9.88 2.55
CA ARG A 370 1.74 9.58 3.32
C ARG A 370 1.10 10.80 3.96
N ILE A 371 1.90 11.78 4.40
CA ILE A 371 1.40 13.10 4.84
C ILE A 371 0.61 13.79 3.71
N ARG A 372 1.13 13.77 2.48
CA ARG A 372 0.46 14.37 1.33
C ARG A 372 -0.87 13.69 1.04
N TRP A 373 -0.89 12.35 1.02
CA TRP A 373 -2.10 11.58 0.77
C TRP A 373 -3.16 11.81 1.86
N ALA A 374 -2.75 11.77 3.14
CA ALA A 374 -3.64 12.02 4.26
C ALA A 374 -4.27 13.42 4.20
N ARG A 375 -3.45 14.43 3.88
CA ARG A 375 -3.91 15.79 3.67
C ARG A 375 -4.87 15.89 2.49
N GLY A 376 -4.51 15.35 1.33
CA GLY A 376 -5.32 15.43 0.11
C GLY A 376 -6.69 14.77 0.26
N MET A 377 -6.74 13.55 0.81
CA MET A 377 -8.01 12.87 1.09
C MET A 377 -8.88 13.65 2.08
N THR A 378 -8.28 14.29 3.09
CA THR A 378 -9.02 15.18 4.01
C THR A 378 -9.52 16.45 3.32
N GLN A 379 -8.75 17.02 2.39
CA GLN A 379 -9.20 18.14 1.57
C GLN A 379 -10.41 17.76 0.71
N ILE A 380 -10.40 16.59 0.07
CA ILE A 380 -11.54 16.09 -0.70
C ILE A 380 -12.77 15.94 0.22
N PHE A 381 -12.59 15.31 1.39
CA PHE A 381 -13.66 15.16 2.38
C PHE A 381 -14.30 16.50 2.77
N ARG A 382 -13.47 17.55 2.91
CA ARG A 382 -13.93 18.87 3.36
C ARG A 382 -14.50 19.75 2.25
N ILE A 383 -13.92 19.71 1.05
CA ILE A 383 -14.25 20.59 -0.08
C ILE A 383 -15.39 20.01 -0.91
N ASP A 384 -15.32 18.73 -1.29
CA ASP A 384 -16.29 18.10 -2.19
C ASP A 384 -17.28 17.19 -1.43
N ASN A 385 -16.86 16.66 -0.28
CA ASN A 385 -17.66 15.86 0.65
C ASN A 385 -18.48 14.73 -0.01
N PRO A 386 -17.94 13.50 -0.07
CA PRO A 386 -18.63 12.40 -0.72
C PRO A 386 -19.92 11.97 0.00
N LEU A 387 -20.08 12.26 1.30
CA LEU A 387 -21.23 11.78 2.06
C LEU A 387 -22.53 12.49 1.70
N PHE A 388 -22.48 13.82 1.52
CA PHE A 388 -23.67 14.65 1.34
C PHE A 388 -23.77 15.26 -0.07
N GLY A 389 -22.70 15.24 -0.86
CA GLY A 389 -22.74 15.75 -2.23
C GLY A 389 -23.64 14.91 -3.15
N ARG A 390 -24.16 15.52 -4.22
CA ARG A 390 -25.04 14.85 -5.20
C ARG A 390 -24.22 13.97 -6.16
N GLY A 391 -24.90 13.07 -6.88
CA GLY A 391 -24.31 12.28 -7.97
C GLY A 391 -23.66 10.95 -7.59
N LEU A 392 -23.62 10.58 -6.29
CA LEU A 392 -23.08 9.30 -5.84
C LEU A 392 -24.15 8.35 -5.32
N THR A 393 -23.99 7.07 -5.63
CA THR A 393 -24.74 5.96 -5.03
C THR A 393 -24.31 5.71 -3.58
N LEU A 394 -25.14 5.02 -2.78
CA LEU A 394 -24.79 4.72 -1.39
C LEU A 394 -23.48 3.90 -1.28
N GLY A 395 -23.27 2.92 -2.16
CA GLY A 395 -22.03 2.13 -2.17
C GLY A 395 -20.79 2.98 -2.40
N GLN A 396 -20.83 3.86 -3.41
CA GLN A 396 -19.77 4.83 -3.66
C GLN A 396 -19.52 5.73 -2.46
N ARG A 397 -20.58 6.27 -1.83
CA ARG A 397 -20.46 7.13 -0.63
C ARG A 397 -19.71 6.44 0.49
N LEU A 398 -20.04 5.17 0.76
CA LEU A 398 -19.41 4.39 1.83
C LEU A 398 -17.97 4.01 1.49
N CYS A 399 -17.66 3.69 0.24
CA CYS A 399 -16.28 3.45 -0.22
C CYS A 399 -15.40 4.70 -0.09
N TYR A 400 -15.89 5.86 -0.56
CA TYR A 400 -15.18 7.14 -0.41
C TYR A 400 -15.07 7.55 1.05
N LEU A 401 -16.11 7.35 1.86
CA LEU A 401 -16.04 7.57 3.30
C LEU A 401 -14.95 6.72 3.93
N ASN A 402 -14.88 5.42 3.61
CA ASN A 402 -13.87 4.55 4.20
C ASN A 402 -12.46 4.99 3.84
N ALA A 403 -12.22 5.33 2.56
CA ALA A 403 -10.93 5.82 2.09
C ALA A 403 -10.49 7.10 2.82
N MET A 404 -11.42 8.01 3.11
CA MET A 404 -11.13 9.25 3.84
C MET A 404 -10.97 9.01 5.34
N MET A 405 -11.85 8.19 5.93
CA MET A 405 -11.77 7.81 7.33
C MET A 405 -10.43 7.17 7.62
N HIS A 406 -9.95 6.25 6.77
CA HIS A 406 -8.66 5.59 6.93
C HIS A 406 -7.54 6.54 7.33
N PHE A 407 -7.40 7.71 6.70
CA PHE A 407 -6.31 8.65 7.00
C PHE A 407 -6.42 9.37 8.36
N PHE A 408 -7.55 9.28 9.06
CA PHE A 408 -7.70 9.84 10.41
C PHE A 408 -7.19 8.91 11.53
N TYR A 409 -6.62 7.73 11.21
CA TYR A 409 -6.17 6.78 12.23
C TYR A 409 -5.09 7.35 13.15
N GLY A 410 -4.39 8.42 12.75
CA GLY A 410 -3.30 9.01 13.51
C GLY A 410 -3.69 9.35 14.95
N ILE A 411 -4.89 9.92 15.17
CA ILE A 411 -5.38 10.26 16.51
C ILE A 411 -5.73 8.98 17.32
N PRO A 412 -6.62 8.09 16.85
CA PRO A 412 -6.90 6.81 17.52
C PRO A 412 -5.65 6.01 17.86
N ARG A 413 -4.67 5.96 16.96
CA ARG A 413 -3.42 5.22 17.19
C ARG A 413 -2.62 5.82 18.34
N LEU A 414 -2.52 7.15 18.43
CA LEU A 414 -1.87 7.83 19.57
C LEU A 414 -2.63 7.60 20.88
N VAL A 415 -3.97 7.60 20.83
CA VAL A 415 -4.82 7.27 21.99
C VAL A 415 -4.54 5.84 22.44
N PHE A 416 -4.55 4.83 21.57
CA PHE A 416 -4.27 3.45 21.96
C PHE A 416 -2.85 3.22 22.51
N LEU A 417 -1.87 3.98 22.01
CA LEU A 417 -0.48 3.95 22.49
C LEU A 417 -0.29 4.64 23.85
N THR A 418 -1.26 5.43 24.32
CA THR A 418 -1.17 6.22 25.55
C THR A 418 -2.27 5.92 26.58
N ALA A 419 -3.36 5.26 26.18
CA ALA A 419 -4.50 4.96 27.05
C ALA A 419 -4.11 4.25 28.36
N PRO A 420 -3.24 3.21 28.39
CA PRO A 420 -2.84 2.58 29.65
C PRO A 420 -2.09 3.53 30.61
N LEU A 421 -1.42 4.54 30.05
CA LEU A 421 -0.60 5.47 30.82
C LEU A 421 -1.44 6.41 31.68
N SER A 422 -2.69 6.64 31.31
CA SER A 422 -3.62 7.42 32.12
C SER A 422 -3.86 6.76 33.49
N PHE A 423 -4.05 5.44 33.53
CA PHE A 423 -4.10 4.66 34.76
C PHE A 423 -2.74 4.60 35.44
N LEU A 424 -1.66 4.28 34.71
CA LEU A 424 -0.33 4.06 35.30
C LEU A 424 0.31 5.32 35.90
N PHE A 425 0.00 6.51 35.39
CA PHE A 425 0.54 7.78 35.91
C PHE A 425 -0.42 8.53 36.82
N PHE A 426 -1.72 8.49 36.52
CA PHE A 426 -2.69 9.34 37.21
C PHE A 426 -3.74 8.55 37.99
N GLY A 427 -3.71 7.22 37.94
CA GLY A 427 -4.74 6.37 38.55
C GLY A 427 -6.12 6.51 37.89
N ALA A 428 -6.18 7.04 36.65
CA ALA A 428 -7.43 7.30 35.96
C ALA A 428 -8.04 5.98 35.41
N HIS A 429 -9.27 5.66 35.79
CA HIS A 429 -9.97 4.46 35.33
C HIS A 429 -10.71 4.73 34.02
N VAL A 430 -10.05 4.46 32.89
CA VAL A 430 -10.63 4.69 31.54
C VAL A 430 -11.72 3.68 31.17
N ILE A 431 -11.73 2.53 31.84
CA ILE A 431 -12.72 1.47 31.71
C ILE A 431 -13.14 1.06 33.11
N HIS A 432 -14.35 1.43 33.52
CA HIS A 432 -14.91 1.01 34.80
C HIS A 432 -15.51 -0.40 34.69
N ALA A 433 -14.65 -1.41 34.62
CA ALA A 433 -15.05 -2.80 34.54
C ALA A 433 -14.03 -3.72 35.22
N SER A 434 -14.49 -4.88 35.70
CA SER A 434 -13.57 -5.91 36.17
C SER A 434 -12.74 -6.48 35.01
N ALA A 435 -11.57 -7.02 35.32
CA ALA A 435 -10.72 -7.69 34.33
C ALA A 435 -11.45 -8.87 33.65
N THR A 436 -12.34 -9.56 34.38
CA THR A 436 -13.20 -10.63 33.85
C THR A 436 -14.17 -10.08 32.79
N MET A 437 -14.89 -8.99 33.06
CA MET A 437 -15.81 -8.38 32.10
C MET A 437 -15.08 -7.92 30.84
N LEU A 438 -13.91 -7.32 30.99
CA LEU A 438 -13.04 -6.97 29.87
C LEU A 438 -12.68 -8.20 29.03
N ALA A 439 -12.29 -9.32 29.65
CA ALA A 439 -12.00 -10.55 28.93
C ALA A 439 -13.25 -11.16 28.25
N LEU A 440 -14.44 -11.02 28.82
CA LEU A 440 -15.69 -11.56 28.28
C LEU A 440 -16.26 -10.77 27.09
N TYR A 441 -15.94 -9.47 26.98
CA TYR A 441 -16.46 -8.61 25.92
C TYR A 441 -15.38 -8.19 24.92
N ALA A 442 -14.21 -7.73 25.37
CA ALA A 442 -13.17 -7.20 24.49
C ALA A 442 -12.44 -8.31 23.71
N LEU A 443 -12.08 -9.40 24.40
CA LEU A 443 -11.29 -10.48 23.78
C LEU A 443 -12.04 -11.18 22.63
N PRO A 444 -13.34 -11.54 22.74
CA PRO A 444 -14.08 -12.11 21.62
C PRO A 444 -14.13 -11.16 20.42
N HIS A 445 -14.35 -9.86 20.64
CA HIS A 445 -14.31 -8.86 19.58
C HIS A 445 -12.95 -8.85 18.86
N VAL A 446 -11.84 -8.70 19.59
CA VAL A 446 -10.49 -8.64 19.02
C VAL A 446 -10.16 -9.92 18.24
N VAL A 447 -10.52 -11.09 18.79
CA VAL A 447 -10.27 -12.38 18.15
C VAL A 447 -11.08 -12.53 16.86
N HIS A 448 -12.38 -12.22 16.88
CA HIS A 448 -13.22 -12.30 15.69
C HIS A 448 -12.79 -11.32 14.59
N ALA A 449 -12.46 -10.08 14.96
CA ALA A 449 -11.97 -9.08 14.02
C ALA A 449 -10.66 -9.53 13.36
N THR A 450 -9.71 -10.04 14.15
CA THR A 450 -8.42 -10.54 13.67
C THR A 450 -8.57 -11.78 12.80
N LEU A 451 -9.39 -12.77 13.20
CA LEU A 451 -9.61 -13.99 12.42
C LEU A 451 -10.27 -13.71 11.07
N THR A 452 -11.26 -12.82 11.06
CA THR A 452 -11.99 -12.45 9.84
C THR A 452 -11.10 -11.65 8.90
N ASN A 453 -10.37 -10.65 9.41
CA ASN A 453 -9.42 -9.88 8.60
C ASN A 453 -8.29 -10.77 8.07
N SER A 454 -7.74 -11.67 8.88
CA SER A 454 -6.71 -12.62 8.43
C SER A 454 -7.21 -13.49 7.28
N ARG A 455 -8.46 -13.96 7.33
CA ARG A 455 -9.05 -14.73 6.21
C ARG A 455 -9.20 -13.88 4.94
N MET A 456 -9.69 -12.66 5.05
CA MET A 456 -9.96 -11.79 3.91
C MET A 456 -8.67 -11.24 3.27
N GLN A 457 -7.72 -10.84 4.11
CA GLN A 457 -6.53 -10.08 3.72
C GLN A 457 -5.26 -10.94 3.61
N SER A 458 -5.34 -12.25 3.90
CA SER A 458 -4.20 -13.17 4.10
C SER A 458 -3.04 -13.04 3.11
N ARG A 459 -3.35 -12.78 1.83
CA ARG A 459 -2.37 -12.68 0.74
C ARG A 459 -1.69 -11.31 0.64
N PHE A 460 -2.36 -10.28 1.14
CA PHE A 460 -2.04 -8.87 0.92
C PHE A 460 -1.64 -8.12 2.19
N ARG A 461 -1.98 -8.66 3.37
CA ARG A 461 -1.59 -8.12 4.67
C ARG A 461 -1.46 -9.21 5.71
N HIS A 462 -0.33 -9.24 6.40
CA HIS A 462 -0.16 -10.09 7.58
C HIS A 462 -0.68 -9.39 8.84
N SER A 463 -1.21 -10.17 9.78
CA SER A 463 -1.78 -9.68 11.04
C SER A 463 -0.76 -8.85 11.84
N PHE A 464 -1.23 -7.84 12.57
CA PHE A 464 -0.46 -6.93 13.44
C PHE A 464 0.53 -5.98 12.75
N TRP A 465 0.91 -6.23 11.49
CA TRP A 465 1.82 -5.34 10.77
C TRP A 465 1.25 -3.95 10.51
N ALA A 466 -0.07 -3.83 10.30
CA ALA A 466 -0.75 -2.54 10.14
C ALA A 466 -0.44 -1.60 11.31
N GLU A 467 -0.40 -2.12 12.54
CA GLU A 467 -0.16 -1.33 13.74
C GLU A 467 1.25 -0.75 13.78
N VAL A 468 2.24 -1.44 13.20
CA VAL A 468 3.62 -0.95 13.08
C VAL A 468 3.69 0.21 12.08
N TYR A 469 3.07 0.06 10.90
CA TYR A 469 3.00 1.13 9.90
C TYR A 469 2.28 2.36 10.47
N GLU A 470 1.14 2.13 11.12
CA GLU A 470 0.35 3.19 11.72
C GLU A 470 1.09 3.87 12.88
N ALA A 471 1.80 3.15 13.73
CA ALA A 471 2.56 3.73 14.84
C ALA A 471 3.68 4.66 14.36
N VAL A 472 4.37 4.33 13.26
CA VAL A 472 5.39 5.21 12.66
C VAL A 472 4.74 6.49 12.11
N LEU A 473 3.57 6.37 11.47
CA LEU A 473 2.93 7.46 10.75
C LEU A 473 2.02 8.35 11.61
N ALA A 474 1.50 7.84 12.72
CA ALA A 474 0.42 8.46 13.48
C ALA A 474 0.70 9.91 13.88
N SER A 475 1.87 10.18 14.49
CA SER A 475 2.28 11.52 14.90
C SER A 475 2.47 12.48 13.73
N TYR A 476 2.81 11.95 12.55
CA TYR A 476 3.08 12.75 11.35
C TYR A 476 1.83 13.13 10.59
N ILE A 477 0.79 12.27 10.61
CA ILE A 477 -0.46 12.53 9.87
C ILE A 477 -1.54 13.18 10.72
N ALA A 478 -1.50 13.04 12.06
CA ALA A 478 -2.54 13.56 12.95
C ALA A 478 -2.73 15.08 12.81
N LEU A 479 -1.64 15.86 12.86
CA LEU A 479 -1.73 17.32 12.75
C LEU A 479 -2.13 17.78 11.33
N PRO A 480 -1.51 17.30 10.23
CA PRO A 480 -1.92 17.68 8.88
C PRO A 480 -3.38 17.37 8.55
N THR A 481 -3.91 16.23 9.00
CA THR A 481 -5.32 15.87 8.77
C THR A 481 -6.27 16.76 9.58
N LEU A 482 -5.98 17.05 10.85
CA LEU A 482 -6.75 18.01 11.65
C LEU A 482 -6.76 19.41 11.04
N LEU A 483 -5.59 19.90 10.61
CA LEU A 483 -5.48 21.22 9.98
C LEU A 483 -6.25 21.27 8.66
N ALA A 484 -6.16 20.24 7.82
CA ALA A 484 -6.90 20.17 6.57
C ALA A 484 -8.42 20.10 6.77
N LEU A 485 -8.88 19.48 7.86
CA LEU A 485 -10.30 19.41 8.22
C LEU A 485 -10.84 20.79 8.63
N VAL A 486 -10.06 21.55 9.40
CA VAL A 486 -10.43 22.90 9.86
C VAL A 486 -10.31 23.92 8.72
N ASN A 487 -9.17 23.94 8.04
CA ASN A 487 -8.93 24.82 6.90
C ASN A 487 -8.10 24.09 5.82
N PRO A 488 -8.73 23.65 4.72
CA PRO A 488 -8.07 22.85 3.70
C PRO A 488 -6.97 23.61 2.94
N ARG A 489 -6.94 24.94 3.01
CA ARG A 489 -5.91 25.77 2.36
C ARG A 489 -4.60 25.87 3.16
N LEU A 490 -4.60 25.48 4.44
CA LEU A 490 -3.40 25.57 5.28
C LEU A 490 -2.39 24.47 4.94
N GLY A 491 -1.12 24.87 4.90
CA GLY A 491 0.03 24.02 4.62
C GLY A 491 0.53 24.13 3.17
N THR A 492 1.84 24.08 2.98
CA THR A 492 2.48 23.87 1.68
C THR A 492 3.05 22.45 1.60
N PHE A 493 3.31 21.97 0.39
CA PHE A 493 3.99 20.69 0.18
C PHE A 493 5.13 20.94 -0.80
N ASN A 494 6.28 20.33 -0.51
CA ASN A 494 7.43 20.32 -1.41
C ASN A 494 7.50 18.97 -2.12
N VAL A 495 7.74 19.00 -3.43
CA VAL A 495 7.90 17.80 -4.26
C VAL A 495 8.92 16.87 -3.62
N THR A 496 8.50 15.64 -3.36
CA THR A 496 9.36 14.62 -2.76
C THR A 496 10.35 14.19 -3.82
N ALA A 497 11.65 14.32 -3.56
CA ALA A 497 12.66 13.82 -4.48
C ALA A 497 12.46 12.30 -4.69
N LYS A 498 12.35 11.89 -5.95
CA LYS A 498 12.47 10.50 -6.38
C LYS A 498 13.89 10.33 -6.94
N GLY A 499 14.69 9.44 -6.36
CA GLY A 499 16.09 9.23 -6.75
C GLY A 499 17.08 9.75 -5.71
N GLY A 500 17.97 8.87 -5.26
CA GLY A 500 18.88 9.14 -4.14
C GLY A 500 19.53 7.87 -3.57
N ARG A 501 20.85 7.92 -3.32
CA ARG A 501 21.62 6.78 -2.82
C ARG A 501 21.90 6.90 -1.33
N ILE A 502 21.56 5.87 -0.55
CA ILE A 502 21.97 5.77 0.86
C ILE A 502 23.33 5.06 0.92
N ASP A 503 24.41 5.85 0.81
CA ASP A 503 25.79 5.34 0.76
C ASP A 503 26.27 4.69 2.05
N ARG A 504 25.73 5.15 3.19
CA ARG A 504 26.00 4.62 4.52
C ARG A 504 24.68 4.49 5.25
N GLY A 505 24.45 3.35 5.91
CA GLY A 505 23.31 3.26 6.81
C GLY A 505 23.45 4.29 7.93
N TYR A 506 22.35 4.82 8.45
CA TYR A 506 22.31 5.78 9.56
C TYR A 506 21.03 5.59 10.37
N PHE A 507 20.99 6.13 11.58
CA PHE A 507 19.75 6.20 12.35
C PHE A 507 19.15 7.59 12.19
N ASP A 508 17.92 7.69 11.66
CA ASP A 508 17.28 8.98 11.44
C ASP A 508 16.70 9.53 12.75
N TRP A 509 17.51 10.29 13.48
CA TRP A 509 17.14 10.91 14.75
C TRP A 509 16.06 11.99 14.61
N ALA A 510 15.96 12.63 13.46
CA ALA A 510 14.99 13.70 13.25
C ALA A 510 13.57 13.12 13.09
N ILE A 511 13.46 12.07 12.28
CA ILE A 511 12.18 11.39 12.01
C ILE A 511 11.74 10.45 13.15
N SER A 512 12.66 10.07 14.04
CA SER A 512 12.33 9.14 15.13
C SER A 512 11.85 9.76 16.43
N LYS A 513 11.96 11.09 16.59
CA LYS A 513 11.61 11.77 17.84
C LYS A 513 10.20 11.42 18.35
N PRO A 514 9.12 11.47 17.54
CA PRO A 514 7.77 11.31 18.09
C PRO A 514 7.54 9.92 18.70
N TYR A 515 7.91 8.85 17.99
CA TYR A 515 7.73 7.50 18.51
C TYR A 515 8.81 7.11 19.53
N LEU A 516 10.00 7.72 19.52
CA LEU A 516 10.97 7.57 20.62
C LEU A 516 10.44 8.18 21.93
N SER A 517 9.80 9.35 21.88
CA SER A 517 9.11 9.93 23.03
C SER A 517 8.02 9.00 23.57
N LEU A 518 7.25 8.34 22.69
CA LEU A 518 6.25 7.34 23.09
C LEU A 518 6.88 6.09 23.71
N VAL A 519 8.05 5.64 23.23
CA VAL A 519 8.81 4.55 23.86
C VAL A 519 9.21 4.92 25.29
N ILE A 520 9.80 6.10 25.48
CA ILE A 520 10.23 6.58 26.80
C ILE A 520 9.03 6.66 27.75
N LEU A 521 7.91 7.20 27.27
CA LEU A 521 6.70 7.36 28.06
C LEU A 521 6.11 6.00 28.45
N ASN A 522 6.01 5.04 27.52
CA ASN A 522 5.51 3.69 27.83
C ASN A 522 6.48 2.90 28.72
N ALA A 523 7.79 3.06 28.56
CA ALA A 523 8.78 2.41 29.42
C ALA A 523 8.71 2.93 30.85
N PHE A 524 8.50 4.24 31.02
CA PHE A 524 8.26 4.84 32.33
C PHE A 524 6.93 4.37 32.94
N GLY A 525 5.87 4.26 32.13
CA GLY A 525 4.60 3.66 32.55
C GLY A 525 4.75 2.22 33.05
N LEU A 526 5.56 1.41 32.36
CA LEU A 526 5.85 0.04 32.76
C LEU A 526 6.55 -0.02 34.13
N ALA A 527 7.53 0.86 34.36
CA ALA A 527 8.21 0.96 35.65
C ALA A 527 7.27 1.41 36.78
N MET A 528 6.42 2.40 36.52
CA MET A 528 5.42 2.90 37.47
C MET A 528 4.38 1.82 37.82
N GLY A 529 3.90 1.05 36.85
CA GLY A 529 2.98 -0.05 37.12
C GLY A 529 3.61 -1.20 37.91
N ALA A 530 4.89 -1.52 37.66
CA ALA A 530 5.61 -2.50 38.46
C ALA A 530 5.75 -2.04 39.93
N LEU A 531 6.05 -0.76 40.15
CA LEU A 531 6.06 -0.15 41.48
C LEU A 531 4.66 -0.18 42.10
N HIS A 532 3.61 0.16 41.34
CA HIS A 532 2.24 0.14 41.81
C HIS A 532 1.81 -1.26 42.29
N ILE A 533 2.15 -2.32 41.55
CA ILE A 533 1.90 -3.70 41.99
C ILE A 533 2.67 -4.02 43.28
N ALA A 534 3.92 -3.58 43.38
CA ALA A 534 4.74 -3.82 44.57
C ALA A 534 4.14 -3.16 45.83
N LEU A 535 3.57 -1.95 45.68
CA LEU A 535 2.96 -1.19 46.77
C LEU A 535 1.55 -1.69 47.13
N ASN A 536 0.76 -2.16 46.16
CA ASN A 536 -0.65 -2.51 46.33
C ASN A 536 -0.94 -4.02 46.36
N ARG A 537 0.03 -4.85 46.76
CA ARG A 537 -0.12 -6.32 46.82
C ARG A 537 -1.32 -6.80 47.65
N GLY A 538 -1.80 -5.98 48.59
CA GLY A 538 -2.95 -6.28 49.44
C GLY A 538 -4.31 -6.12 48.77
N VAL A 539 -4.41 -5.46 47.61
CA VAL A 539 -5.69 -5.16 46.92
C VAL A 539 -5.73 -5.88 45.57
N GLY A 540 -6.38 -7.04 45.54
CA GLY A 540 -6.40 -7.92 44.36
C GLY A 540 -6.94 -7.25 43.08
N SER A 541 -7.96 -6.39 43.19
CA SER A 541 -8.57 -5.70 42.05
C SER A 541 -7.63 -4.67 41.41
N GLU A 542 -6.88 -3.93 42.21
CA GLU A 542 -5.88 -2.96 41.74
C GLU A 542 -4.72 -3.65 41.03
N VAL A 543 -4.25 -4.77 41.60
CA VAL A 543 -3.19 -5.58 40.98
C VAL A 543 -3.65 -6.14 39.63
N GLN A 544 -4.88 -6.64 39.53
CA GLN A 544 -5.44 -7.14 38.25
C GLN A 544 -5.55 -6.04 37.20
N THR A 545 -6.07 -4.87 37.58
CA THR A 545 -6.20 -3.70 36.69
C THR A 545 -4.84 -3.20 36.22
N THR A 546 -3.86 -3.15 37.14
CA THR A 546 -2.48 -2.77 36.80
C THR A 546 -1.83 -3.80 35.88
N ALA A 547 -2.01 -5.09 36.14
CA ALA A 547 -1.48 -6.16 35.30
C ALA A 547 -2.02 -6.09 33.86
N PHE A 548 -3.31 -5.79 33.69
CA PHE A 548 -3.91 -5.60 32.37
C PHE A 548 -3.27 -4.42 31.62
N ASN A 549 -3.14 -3.26 32.28
CA ASN A 549 -2.49 -2.08 31.70
C ASN A 549 -1.01 -2.32 31.38
N LEU A 550 -0.28 -3.06 32.23
CA LEU A 550 1.11 -3.46 31.97
C LEU A 550 1.23 -4.39 30.76
N ALA A 551 0.30 -5.34 30.58
CA ALA A 551 0.26 -6.21 29.42
C ALA A 551 0.07 -5.39 28.13
N TRP A 552 -0.87 -4.46 28.11
CA TRP A 552 -1.09 -3.57 26.96
C TRP A 552 0.09 -2.62 26.71
N THR A 553 0.70 -2.08 27.78
CA THR A 553 1.89 -1.22 27.68
C THR A 553 3.09 -1.99 27.11
N THR A 554 3.23 -3.28 27.47
CA THR A 554 4.26 -4.16 26.90
C THR A 554 4.01 -4.43 25.42
N TYR A 555 2.75 -4.64 25.03
CA TYR A 555 2.36 -4.74 23.63
C TYR A 555 2.68 -3.44 22.86
N ASN A 556 2.36 -2.27 23.43
CA ASN A 556 2.71 -0.97 22.85
C ASN A 556 4.22 -0.82 22.67
N LEU A 557 5.03 -1.21 23.66
CA LEU A 557 6.49 -1.18 23.58
C LEU A 557 7.04 -2.11 22.49
N LEU A 558 6.41 -3.26 22.25
CA LEU A 558 6.77 -4.14 21.15
C LEU A 558 6.55 -3.43 19.80
N ILE A 559 5.36 -2.87 19.56
CA ILE A 559 5.04 -2.16 18.32
C ILE A 559 5.94 -0.94 18.11
N LEU A 560 6.11 -0.12 19.14
CA LEU A 560 6.99 1.06 19.11
C LEU A 560 8.46 0.68 18.91
N GLY A 561 8.89 -0.47 19.44
CA GLY A 561 10.23 -1.01 19.22
C GLY A 561 10.48 -1.34 17.74
N LEU A 562 9.49 -1.91 17.04
CA LEU A 562 9.56 -2.09 15.58
C LEU A 562 9.55 -0.75 14.83
N ALA A 563 8.75 0.22 15.29
CA ALA A 563 8.74 1.57 14.70
C ALA A 563 10.12 2.23 14.78
N VAL A 564 10.81 2.12 15.94
CA VAL A 564 12.19 2.58 16.11
C VAL A 564 13.15 1.80 15.22
N ALA A 565 12.98 0.48 15.10
CA ALA A 565 13.83 -0.34 14.22
C ALA A 565 13.68 0.02 12.74
N ALA A 566 12.49 0.45 12.30
CA ALA A 566 12.24 0.91 10.93
C ALA A 566 12.99 2.22 10.61
N ALA A 567 13.31 3.03 11.63
CA ALA A 567 14.09 4.26 11.50
C ALA A 567 15.60 4.05 11.25
N ASN A 568 16.07 2.81 11.36
CA ASN A 568 17.46 2.47 11.11
C ASN A 568 17.67 2.17 9.62
N GLU A 569 18.04 3.21 8.87
CA GLU A 569 18.27 3.12 7.44
C GLU A 569 19.45 2.20 7.12
N ARG A 570 19.19 1.21 6.28
CA ARG A 570 20.23 0.30 5.79
C ARG A 570 20.92 0.87 4.57
N ARG A 571 22.24 0.64 4.51
CA ARG A 571 23.08 0.98 3.36
C ARG A 571 22.53 0.33 2.09
N GLN A 572 22.38 1.13 1.04
CA GLN A 572 22.07 0.66 -0.29
C GLN A 572 23.38 0.56 -1.09
N VAL A 573 23.82 -0.68 -1.32
CA VAL A 573 25.11 -0.93 -2.00
C VAL A 573 24.97 -0.79 -3.52
N ARG A 574 23.80 -1.09 -4.08
CA ARG A 574 23.55 -1.20 -5.52
C ARG A 574 22.74 -0.02 -6.05
N GLU A 575 23.16 0.52 -7.20
CA GLU A 575 22.50 1.65 -7.87
C GLU A 575 21.21 1.24 -8.58
N SER A 576 21.23 0.12 -9.31
CA SER A 576 20.03 -0.45 -9.95
C SER A 576 19.39 -1.57 -9.10
N HIS A 577 18.07 -1.56 -9.03
CA HIS A 577 17.30 -2.61 -8.35
C HIS A 577 17.27 -3.86 -9.22
N ARG A 578 17.50 -5.03 -8.59
CA ARG A 578 17.45 -6.32 -9.27
C ARG A 578 16.10 -7.01 -9.07
N VAL A 579 15.54 -7.49 -10.17
CA VAL A 579 14.29 -8.24 -10.25
C VAL A 579 14.63 -9.73 -10.33
N ALA A 580 14.15 -10.53 -9.38
CA ALA A 580 14.36 -11.98 -9.49
C ALA A 580 13.32 -12.58 -10.45
N ALA A 581 13.81 -13.23 -11.50
CA ALA A 581 13.01 -13.91 -12.50
C ALA A 581 13.82 -15.07 -13.08
N ARG A 582 13.13 -16.07 -13.60
CA ARG A 582 13.73 -17.17 -14.37
C ARG A 582 13.40 -16.97 -15.83
N ILE A 583 14.40 -16.56 -16.59
CA ILE A 583 14.32 -16.29 -18.02
C ILE A 583 15.38 -17.16 -18.69
N PRO A 584 15.04 -17.90 -19.76
CA PRO A 584 16.05 -18.58 -20.56
C PRO A 584 17.06 -17.57 -21.11
N VAL A 585 18.34 -17.86 -20.92
CA VAL A 585 19.45 -17.03 -21.37
C VAL A 585 20.55 -17.92 -21.94
N MET A 586 21.23 -17.43 -22.97
CA MET A 586 22.38 -18.10 -23.56
C MET A 586 23.61 -17.22 -23.37
N LEU A 587 24.66 -17.76 -22.78
CA LEU A 587 25.95 -17.10 -22.70
C LEU A 587 26.83 -17.55 -23.86
N ARG A 588 27.42 -16.61 -24.59
CA ARG A 588 28.37 -16.87 -25.68
C ARG A 588 29.73 -16.31 -25.29
N PHE A 589 30.72 -17.20 -25.16
CA PHE A 589 32.08 -16.87 -24.76
C PHE A 589 32.92 -16.50 -25.99
N GLY A 590 34.00 -15.73 -25.79
CA GLY A 590 34.91 -15.33 -26.86
C GLY A 590 35.60 -16.51 -27.58
N ASN A 591 35.68 -17.67 -26.94
CA ASN A 591 36.19 -18.91 -27.52
C ASN A 591 35.16 -19.70 -28.35
N GLY A 592 33.95 -19.15 -28.56
CA GLY A 592 32.86 -19.79 -29.30
C GLY A 592 32.04 -20.79 -28.48
N ARG A 593 32.40 -21.07 -27.23
CA ARG A 593 31.58 -21.88 -26.31
C ARG A 593 30.26 -21.16 -26.04
N THR A 594 29.19 -21.93 -25.95
CA THR A 594 27.88 -21.43 -25.53
C THR A 594 27.38 -22.18 -24.31
N LEU A 595 26.73 -21.49 -23.38
CA LEU A 595 26.14 -22.09 -22.18
C LEU A 595 24.69 -21.65 -22.06
N ALA A 596 23.77 -22.61 -22.14
CA ALA A 596 22.36 -22.40 -21.88
C ALA A 596 22.13 -22.39 -20.37
N CYS A 597 21.48 -21.35 -19.88
CA CYS A 597 21.18 -21.19 -18.46
C CYS A 597 19.86 -20.43 -18.26
N GLU A 598 19.50 -20.23 -16.99
CA GLU A 598 18.38 -19.39 -16.59
C GLU A 598 18.88 -18.22 -15.74
N THR A 599 18.21 -17.09 -15.84
CA THR A 599 18.45 -15.99 -14.93
C THR A 599 18.02 -16.36 -13.50
N LEU A 600 18.76 -15.84 -12.53
CA LEU A 600 18.36 -15.74 -11.12
C LEU A 600 17.71 -14.37 -10.87
N ASP A 601 18.34 -13.33 -11.41
CA ASP A 601 17.88 -11.95 -11.33
C ASP A 601 18.44 -11.10 -12.48
N TYR A 602 17.85 -9.94 -12.71
CA TYR A 602 18.32 -8.96 -13.69
C TYR A 602 18.14 -7.53 -13.18
N SER A 603 18.95 -6.59 -13.66
CA SER A 603 18.73 -5.15 -13.57
C SER A 603 19.19 -4.47 -14.86
N GLU A 604 19.02 -3.15 -14.94
CA GLU A 604 19.55 -2.35 -16.06
C GLU A 604 21.07 -2.47 -16.22
N GLY A 605 21.82 -2.74 -15.14
CA GLY A 605 23.29 -2.79 -15.16
C GLY A 605 23.89 -4.19 -15.24
N GLY A 606 23.09 -5.25 -15.16
CA GLY A 606 23.63 -6.61 -15.21
C GLY A 606 22.63 -7.71 -14.89
N ILE A 607 23.09 -8.95 -15.00
CA ILE A 607 22.27 -10.15 -14.86
C ILE A 607 22.95 -11.17 -13.95
N GLY A 608 22.18 -11.84 -13.11
CA GLY A 608 22.61 -13.02 -12.36
C GLY A 608 22.05 -14.26 -13.04
N VAL A 609 22.85 -15.30 -13.25
CA VAL A 609 22.45 -16.52 -13.94
C VAL A 609 22.81 -17.77 -13.15
N ALA A 610 21.95 -18.78 -13.20
CA ALA A 610 22.17 -20.09 -12.62
C ALA A 610 22.91 -20.95 -13.64
N VAL A 611 24.05 -21.52 -13.25
CA VAL A 611 24.87 -22.38 -14.11
C VAL A 611 25.09 -23.74 -13.45
N PRO A 612 25.45 -24.80 -14.20
CA PRO A 612 25.88 -26.07 -13.60
C PRO A 612 27.06 -25.87 -12.63
N GLU A 613 27.11 -26.65 -11.54
CA GLU A 613 28.18 -26.51 -10.52
C GLU A 613 29.58 -26.78 -11.06
N ASP A 614 29.69 -27.56 -12.12
CA ASP A 614 30.93 -27.91 -12.83
C ASP A 614 31.31 -26.91 -13.93
N ALA A 615 30.47 -25.88 -14.18
CA ALA A 615 30.76 -24.84 -15.17
C ALA A 615 31.95 -23.97 -14.72
N ARG A 616 33.13 -24.26 -15.27
CA ARG A 616 34.34 -23.46 -15.02
C ARG A 616 34.36 -22.23 -15.91
N VAL A 617 34.11 -21.09 -15.29
CA VAL A 617 34.11 -19.78 -15.94
C VAL A 617 34.93 -18.80 -15.08
N PRO A 618 36.06 -18.26 -15.57
CA PRO A 618 36.87 -17.31 -14.83
C PRO A 618 36.19 -15.94 -14.66
N ASP A 619 36.49 -15.29 -13.53
CA ASP A 619 36.17 -13.89 -13.31
C ASP A 619 36.85 -13.00 -14.37
N GLY A 620 36.17 -11.94 -14.79
CA GLY A 620 36.65 -11.00 -15.80
C GLY A 620 36.52 -11.48 -17.26
N GLU A 621 36.03 -12.70 -17.50
CA GLU A 621 35.80 -13.16 -18.88
C GLU A 621 34.70 -12.34 -19.56
N GLN A 622 34.94 -11.98 -20.81
CA GLN A 622 33.96 -11.29 -21.64
C GLN A 622 32.98 -12.29 -22.25
N VAL A 623 31.70 -11.95 -22.17
CA VAL A 623 30.60 -12.80 -22.58
C VAL A 623 29.53 -11.98 -23.28
N THR A 624 28.89 -12.57 -24.29
CA THR A 624 27.66 -12.03 -24.85
C THR A 624 26.48 -12.75 -24.19
N VAL A 625 25.61 -11.99 -23.56
CA VAL A 625 24.37 -12.46 -22.95
C VAL A 625 23.27 -12.36 -23.99
N SER A 626 22.68 -13.49 -24.37
CA SER A 626 21.55 -13.54 -25.31
C SER A 626 20.26 -13.83 -24.57
N LEU A 627 19.31 -12.88 -24.62
CA LEU A 627 17.93 -13.05 -24.18
C LEU A 627 17.03 -13.31 -25.38
N PHE A 628 15.91 -14.01 -25.15
CA PHE A 628 15.00 -14.41 -26.21
C PHE A 628 13.59 -13.86 -25.99
N ARG A 629 12.98 -13.36 -27.06
CA ARG A 629 11.56 -12.98 -27.08
C ARG A 629 10.86 -13.69 -28.23
N GLY A 630 10.23 -14.83 -27.92
CA GLY A 630 9.72 -15.70 -28.97
C GLY A 630 10.88 -16.32 -29.74
N VAL A 631 11.02 -15.97 -31.03
CA VAL A 631 12.10 -16.46 -31.90
C VAL A 631 13.26 -15.47 -32.05
N ASP A 632 13.09 -14.24 -31.55
CA ASP A 632 14.08 -13.18 -31.71
C ASP A 632 15.15 -13.26 -30.60
N GLU A 633 16.43 -13.22 -30.99
CA GLU A 633 17.60 -13.15 -30.10
C GLU A 633 18.03 -11.68 -29.90
N TYR A 634 18.24 -11.27 -28.65
CA TYR A 634 18.79 -9.98 -28.29
C TYR A 634 20.09 -10.17 -27.51
N ALA A 635 21.18 -9.59 -28.03
CA ALA A 635 22.53 -9.84 -27.55
C ALA A 635 23.13 -8.61 -26.84
N PHE A 636 23.64 -8.83 -25.63
CA PHE A 636 24.20 -7.80 -24.76
C PHE A 636 25.64 -8.13 -24.38
N PRO A 637 26.61 -7.23 -24.65
CA PRO A 637 27.98 -7.41 -24.17
C PRO A 637 28.02 -7.28 -22.64
N GLY A 638 28.76 -8.17 -21.98
CA GLY A 638 28.95 -8.13 -20.54
C GLY A 638 30.23 -8.81 -20.10
N THR A 639 30.64 -8.47 -18.88
CA THR A 639 31.82 -9.04 -18.22
C THR A 639 31.39 -9.80 -16.98
N ILE A 640 31.99 -10.96 -16.75
CA ILE A 640 31.73 -11.75 -15.54
C ILE A 640 32.39 -11.06 -14.35
N GLU A 641 31.57 -10.57 -13.41
CA GLU A 641 32.01 -9.83 -12.23
C GLU A 641 32.30 -10.76 -11.05
N TYR A 642 31.54 -11.86 -10.94
CA TYR A 642 31.83 -12.94 -10.01
C TYR A 642 31.34 -14.29 -10.54
N ALA A 643 32.13 -15.33 -10.30
CA ALA A 643 31.79 -16.72 -10.57
C ALA A 643 31.85 -17.55 -9.27
N GLU A 644 30.73 -18.13 -8.88
CA GLU A 644 30.65 -19.09 -7.78
C GLU A 644 30.04 -20.40 -8.27
N PRO A 645 30.28 -21.54 -7.58
CA PRO A 645 29.61 -22.79 -7.91
C PRO A 645 28.09 -22.60 -7.99
N GLY A 646 27.52 -22.91 -9.15
CA GLY A 646 26.08 -22.80 -9.40
C GLY A 646 25.56 -21.42 -9.84
N ARG A 647 26.39 -20.35 -9.82
CA ARG A 647 25.93 -19.00 -10.16
C ARG A 647 27.01 -18.09 -10.74
N LEU A 648 26.63 -17.27 -11.73
CA LEU A 648 27.46 -16.19 -12.25
C LEU A 648 26.76 -14.84 -12.11
N GLY A 649 27.54 -13.80 -11.81
CA GLY A 649 27.13 -12.41 -11.93
C GLY A 649 27.80 -11.75 -13.11
N ILE A 650 27.01 -11.17 -14.01
CA ILE A 650 27.47 -10.52 -15.22
C ILE A 650 27.07 -9.04 -15.15
N ARG A 651 28.03 -8.16 -15.39
CA ARG A 651 27.81 -6.72 -15.53
C ARG A 651 27.75 -6.38 -17.01
N PHE A 652 26.74 -5.64 -17.44
CA PHE A 652 26.69 -5.17 -18.82
C PHE A 652 27.78 -4.14 -19.09
N GLU A 653 28.33 -4.17 -20.30
CA GLU A 653 29.15 -3.07 -20.79
C GLU A 653 28.27 -1.87 -21.16
N THR A 654 28.87 -0.79 -21.68
CA THR A 654 28.10 0.35 -22.17
C THR A 654 27.21 -0.10 -23.32
N LEU A 655 25.90 -0.12 -23.07
CA LEU A 655 24.91 -0.53 -24.05
C LEU A 655 24.60 0.62 -25.00
N SER A 656 24.40 0.28 -26.27
CA SER A 656 23.82 1.22 -27.25
C SER A 656 22.34 1.50 -26.93
N GLN A 657 21.79 2.59 -27.47
CA GLN A 657 20.39 2.96 -27.28
C GLN A 657 19.41 1.84 -27.68
N GLN A 658 19.70 1.12 -28.77
CA GLN A 658 18.91 -0.02 -29.21
C GLN A 658 19.00 -1.19 -28.21
N GLN A 659 20.19 -1.49 -27.71
CA GLN A 659 20.38 -2.54 -26.71
C GLN A 659 19.71 -2.22 -25.38
N GLU A 660 19.68 -0.95 -24.95
CA GLU A 660 18.92 -0.58 -23.75
C GLU A 660 17.42 -0.80 -23.93
N PHE A 661 16.86 -0.43 -25.10
CA PHE A 661 15.47 -0.74 -25.45
C PHE A 661 15.22 -2.25 -25.49
N ASP A 662 16.09 -3.02 -26.14
CA ASP A 662 15.99 -4.47 -26.26
C ASP A 662 16.06 -5.15 -24.88
N LEU A 663 16.91 -4.66 -23.98
CA LEU A 663 17.00 -5.14 -22.60
C LEU A 663 15.69 -4.88 -21.86
N VAL A 664 15.15 -3.66 -21.89
CA VAL A 664 13.88 -3.32 -21.23
C VAL A 664 12.73 -4.14 -21.81
N SER A 665 12.65 -4.27 -23.14
CA SER A 665 11.57 -4.96 -23.83
C SER A 665 11.58 -6.48 -23.63
N SER A 666 12.76 -7.08 -23.42
CA SER A 666 12.93 -8.51 -23.15
C SER A 666 12.88 -8.87 -21.66
N THR A 667 12.90 -7.88 -20.76
CA THR A 667 12.88 -8.09 -19.31
C THR A 667 11.69 -7.40 -18.62
N PHE A 668 11.81 -6.12 -18.29
CA PHE A 668 10.82 -5.36 -17.51
C PHE A 668 9.46 -5.21 -18.22
N ALA A 669 9.46 -5.08 -19.54
CA ALA A 669 8.23 -4.88 -20.31
C ALA A 669 7.56 -6.18 -20.79
N ARG A 670 8.05 -7.36 -20.35
CA ARG A 670 7.40 -8.64 -20.69
C ARG A 670 5.95 -8.66 -20.19
N ALA A 671 5.06 -9.29 -20.95
CA ALA A 671 3.64 -9.42 -20.60
C ALA A 671 3.41 -10.15 -19.26
N ASP A 672 4.33 -11.05 -18.90
CA ASP A 672 4.30 -11.87 -17.69
C ASP A 672 5.32 -11.45 -16.62
N ALA A 673 5.96 -10.28 -16.74
CA ALA A 673 7.04 -9.85 -15.84
C ALA A 673 6.65 -9.88 -14.35
N TRP A 674 5.37 -9.59 -14.04
CA TRP A 674 4.92 -9.29 -12.69
C TRP A 674 3.88 -10.28 -12.12
N ILE A 675 3.54 -11.35 -12.85
CA ILE A 675 2.43 -12.25 -12.45
C ILE A 675 2.81 -13.20 -11.30
N ASP A 676 4.07 -13.65 -11.23
CA ASP A 676 4.54 -14.64 -10.25
C ASP A 676 5.24 -14.00 -9.04
N TRP A 677 5.13 -12.69 -8.84
CA TRP A 677 5.88 -11.98 -7.80
C TRP A 677 5.57 -12.43 -6.37
N THR A 678 4.35 -12.91 -6.14
CA THR A 678 3.90 -13.43 -4.83
C THR A 678 4.16 -14.93 -4.65
N ALA A 679 4.72 -15.61 -5.66
CA ALA A 679 4.97 -17.04 -5.62
C ALA A 679 5.92 -17.41 -4.46
N GLY A 680 5.56 -18.47 -3.72
CA GLY A 680 6.33 -18.95 -2.57
C GLY A 680 6.15 -18.14 -1.27
N ARG A 681 5.39 -17.04 -1.27
CA ARG A 681 5.05 -16.31 -0.04
C ARG A 681 4.06 -17.11 0.80
N ARG A 682 4.32 -17.22 2.11
CA ARG A 682 3.39 -17.86 3.04
C ARG A 682 2.18 -16.96 3.30
N PRO A 683 0.94 -17.49 3.24
CA PRO A 683 -0.25 -16.76 3.67
C PRO A 683 -0.19 -16.38 5.15
N ASP A 684 -0.94 -15.35 5.53
CA ASP A 684 -1.06 -14.91 6.92
C ASP A 684 -1.57 -16.02 7.85
N SER A 685 -1.02 -16.03 9.05
CA SER A 685 -1.49 -16.81 10.20
C SER A 685 -1.25 -15.98 11.45
N PRO A 686 -2.29 -15.55 12.19
CA PRO A 686 -2.12 -14.57 13.26
C PRO A 686 -1.06 -14.97 14.32
N PRO A 687 -1.02 -16.23 14.82
CA PRO A 687 0.02 -16.63 15.76
C PRO A 687 1.44 -16.57 15.17
N HIS A 688 1.60 -16.98 13.91
CA HIS A 688 2.90 -16.94 13.24
C HIS A 688 3.33 -15.50 12.94
N ALA A 689 2.40 -14.66 12.50
CA ALA A 689 2.64 -13.24 12.25
C ALA A 689 3.07 -12.51 13.53
N PHE A 690 2.41 -12.79 14.66
CA PHE A 690 2.79 -12.23 15.96
C PHE A 690 4.19 -12.67 16.39
N LEU A 691 4.51 -13.96 16.31
CA LEU A 691 5.86 -14.48 16.62
C LEU A 691 6.92 -13.88 15.70
N HIS A 692 6.62 -13.78 14.40
CA HIS A 692 7.52 -13.15 13.45
C HIS A 692 7.75 -11.67 13.79
N LEU A 693 6.68 -10.92 14.08
CA LEU A 693 6.74 -9.53 14.52
C LEU A 693 7.61 -9.39 15.77
N ALA A 694 7.39 -10.21 16.80
CA ALA A 694 8.18 -10.23 18.02
C ALA A 694 9.67 -10.48 17.75
N THR A 695 10.00 -11.47 16.92
CA THR A 695 11.40 -11.79 16.57
C THR A 695 12.08 -10.67 15.77
N VAL A 696 11.36 -10.04 14.84
CA VAL A 696 11.86 -8.89 14.07
C VAL A 696 12.05 -7.69 15.00
N GLY A 697 11.12 -7.44 15.91
CA GLY A 697 11.21 -6.37 16.91
C GLY A 697 12.42 -6.50 17.82
N ILE A 698 12.63 -7.67 18.43
CA ILE A 698 13.78 -7.93 19.30
C ILE A 698 15.09 -7.75 18.53
N ARG A 699 15.21 -8.33 17.32
CA ARG A 699 16.42 -8.18 16.49
C ARG A 699 16.66 -6.73 16.06
N GLY A 700 15.58 -6.00 15.75
CA GLY A 700 15.62 -4.58 15.41
C GLY A 700 16.16 -3.74 16.56
N LEU A 701 15.59 -3.91 17.75
CA LEU A 701 16.01 -3.23 18.98
C LEU A 701 17.47 -3.54 19.36
N LEU A 702 17.88 -4.81 19.34
CA LEU A 702 19.26 -5.21 19.63
C LEU A 702 20.27 -4.55 18.70
N ARG A 703 19.91 -4.37 17.42
CA ARG A 703 20.76 -3.66 16.44
C ARG A 703 20.84 -2.17 16.72
N VAL A 704 19.72 -1.54 17.08
CA VAL A 704 19.71 -0.13 17.48
C VAL A 704 20.59 0.06 18.71
N ILE A 705 20.46 -0.78 19.74
CA ILE A 705 21.30 -0.74 20.95
C ILE A 705 22.78 -0.94 20.60
N ALA A 706 23.12 -1.94 19.79
CA ALA A 706 24.50 -2.20 19.37
C ALA A 706 25.10 -1.00 18.62
N ARG A 707 24.29 -0.31 17.80
CA ARG A 707 24.69 0.87 17.06
C ARG A 707 24.88 2.09 17.96
N LEU A 708 23.93 2.36 18.85
CA LEU A 708 24.04 3.43 19.87
C LEU A 708 25.28 3.23 20.73
N TYR A 709 25.56 1.98 21.12
CA TYR A 709 26.76 1.63 21.87
C TYR A 709 28.05 1.86 21.06
N GLY A 710 28.03 1.55 19.77
CA GLY A 710 29.12 1.85 18.84
C GLY A 710 29.37 3.35 18.68
N ASP A 711 28.31 4.14 18.51
CA ASP A 711 28.38 5.60 18.38
C ASP A 711 28.89 6.26 19.67
N LEU A 712 28.50 5.72 20.85
CA LEU A 712 28.98 6.19 22.16
C LEU A 712 30.44 5.80 22.45
N ARG A 713 30.91 4.62 21.98
CA ARG A 713 32.32 4.19 22.13
C ARG A 713 33.25 4.81 21.09
N GLY A 714 32.74 5.17 19.92
CA GLY A 714 33.49 5.75 18.80
C GLY A 714 33.78 7.25 18.94
N GLY A 715 33.86 7.79 20.16
CA GLY A 715 34.02 9.22 20.41
C GLY A 715 35.22 9.83 19.66
N ARG A 716 34.96 10.48 18.52
CA ARG A 716 35.67 11.65 17.95
C ARG A 716 34.98 12.16 16.67
N GLY A 717 34.46 13.39 16.75
CA GLY A 717 34.45 14.37 15.66
C GLY A 717 33.36 14.26 14.58
N TYR A 718 32.16 14.77 14.85
CA TYR A 718 31.31 15.31 13.78
C TYR A 718 31.43 16.85 13.80
N HIS A 719 32.55 17.36 13.27
CA HIS A 719 32.49 18.69 12.66
C HIS A 719 31.73 18.51 11.35
N GLY A 720 30.60 19.19 11.24
CA GLY A 720 29.86 19.29 9.99
C GLY A 720 30.81 19.74 8.88
N GLY A 721 31.04 18.86 7.92
CA GLY A 721 31.66 19.21 6.66
C GLY A 721 30.75 20.21 5.95
N ARG A 722 31.08 21.50 6.08
CA ARG A 722 30.78 22.49 5.04
C ARG A 722 31.52 22.03 3.78
N SER A 723 30.81 21.37 2.84
CA SER A 723 31.22 21.37 1.45
C SER A 723 30.42 22.43 0.70
N GLY A 724 31.12 23.48 0.26
CA GLY A 724 30.75 24.30 -0.91
C GLY A 724 29.50 25.16 -0.81
N LYS A 725 29.52 26.21 0.03
CA LYS A 725 28.88 27.47 -0.39
C LYS A 725 29.85 28.13 -1.38
N GLY A 726 29.62 27.90 -2.67
CA GLY A 726 30.07 28.80 -3.73
C GLY A 726 28.93 29.78 -4.01
N ASP A 727 29.29 31.05 -4.08
CA ASP A 727 28.41 32.21 -4.14
C ASP A 727 27.37 32.17 -5.28
N ALA A 728 26.11 32.37 -4.90
CA ALA A 728 25.12 33.09 -5.69
C ALA A 728 24.14 33.73 -4.69
N ALA A 729 24.57 34.83 -4.11
CA ALA A 729 23.71 35.76 -3.41
C ALA A 729 22.80 36.49 -4.42
N ASP A 730 21.63 36.89 -3.93
CA ASP A 730 20.76 37.94 -4.45
C ASP A 730 20.05 37.73 -5.80
N THR A 731 18.85 37.16 -5.75
CA THR A 731 17.62 37.89 -6.14
C THR A 731 16.36 37.16 -5.67
N ILE A 732 15.90 37.46 -4.45
CA ILE A 732 14.48 37.31 -4.08
C ILE A 732 13.85 38.69 -4.27
N THR A 733 13.17 38.89 -5.39
CA THR A 733 12.13 39.92 -5.51
C THR A 733 10.93 39.34 -6.26
N LYS A 734 9.81 39.27 -5.55
CA LYS A 734 8.41 39.35 -6.01
C LYS A 734 8.10 38.85 -7.45
N LYS A 735 7.48 37.67 -7.56
CA LYS A 735 6.14 37.44 -8.14
C LYS A 735 5.77 35.97 -8.13
#